data_AF-A0A7W1KIF9-F1
#
_entry.id   AF-A0A7W1KIF9-F1
#
_cell.length_a   1.000
_cell.length_b   1.000
_cell.length_c   1.000
_cell.angle_alpha   90.00
_cell.angle_beta   90.00
_cell.angle_gamma   90.00
#
_symmetry.space_group_name_H-M   'P 1'
#
loop_
_entity.id
_entity.type
_entity.pdbx_description
1 polymer ?
#
loop_
_entity_poly.entity_id
_entity_poly.type
_entity_poly.pdbx_seq_one_letter_code
_entity_poly.pdbx_strand_id
1 'polypeptide(L)'
;MHPIQIAYKVRYVLAALLFFLSMNVSFLGQSSALENCSPEKLRDLQVAIINCSGNSDLCSTSISPLPSGSTLERGSSIYVLGDSLTVGMRDSGELDKKLRTAGWIPTKINAIGGKDLKWGIEQVNADKALLGPASSNAILVGLGTNNLGNVVSSGTTERIEGREEIRGWMLELIGAVQLANPNIKMYWTNTYGEGEYNNRSLSVGMGIINEIIAEVAAEKNMTVLPWATSTEAAEFIGDNEVHPYGGYAQMADFIVEKLGETAPVDNGSTSCCVVGGSDASSNQETVFKFFLSKGYTAEQAAGVIGNMIGESGVNPLKMQFVYSYENSSGVDKSLLEPNGDVRLANFDAVASQLVNKGVVNKVADIGYGLVQWTPASKMILTSQNASIPNAQIETIQYQLQFLWEQLSGTGLGGSVVSEKSAGDKMLLTTTVEEAAIAFGRWYERFQDSDNLGNNQYVERVSAALEAYDRLKGIDVQTVSSGVSCGYSVGVNGWDLPGEGDHPMAYYSQMRKSSAPDDPAVQGYYGDEPYGEGTIAGCGCGPTSWAMIVTTLTGKKVEPPEVANWAAENGLRSGSEACSGSAWWWTGVPAMSEARWGVKARQIALSEAADQLKAGNLILISVGEGSPLLSEGGDGHLLVMRAVTSDGRYLFADTSDSKSKRANGGDSTNPDLFKELGSSRTPLDAAQVSSGLNALFVVEKI
;
A
#
# COMPACT_ATOMS: atom_id res chain seq x y z
N MET A 1 22.98 -58.76 39.24
CA MET A 1 22.89 -58.95 40.72
C MET A 1 24.30 -58.93 41.29
N HIS A 2 24.43 -58.47 42.54
CA HIS A 2 25.65 -58.45 43.39
C HIS A 2 26.86 -57.54 42.99
N PRO A 3 27.68 -57.09 43.99
CA PRO A 3 28.33 -55.77 43.99
C PRO A 3 29.77 -55.78 44.60
N ILE A 4 30.18 -54.73 45.35
CA ILE A 4 31.31 -54.65 46.34
C ILE A 4 32.71 -54.47 45.69
N GLN A 5 33.67 -53.62 46.13
CA GLN A 5 33.77 -52.37 46.95
C GLN A 5 35.27 -51.92 46.90
N ILE A 6 35.86 -50.88 47.54
CA ILE A 6 35.53 -49.90 48.60
C ILE A 6 36.39 -48.61 48.47
N ALA A 7 36.12 -47.60 49.34
CA ALA A 7 37.00 -46.52 49.86
C ALA A 7 36.79 -45.09 49.28
N TYR A 8 36.85 -43.98 50.05
CA TYR A 8 37.21 -43.75 51.48
C TYR A 8 36.15 -42.88 52.22
N LYS A 9 36.20 -42.85 53.56
CA LYS A 9 35.33 -42.05 54.48
C LYS A 9 35.88 -40.62 54.63
N VAL A 10 35.09 -39.54 54.62
CA VAL A 10 34.13 -39.06 55.64
C VAL A 10 34.73 -38.95 57.06
N ARG A 11 34.85 -37.71 57.56
CA ARG A 11 34.98 -37.35 58.99
C ARG A 11 34.29 -36.00 59.26
N TYR A 12 33.39 -36.01 60.26
CA TYR A 12 32.84 -34.92 61.09
C TYR A 12 32.82 -33.48 60.51
N VAL A 13 31.69 -32.85 60.17
CA VAL A 13 30.38 -32.66 60.86
C VAL A 13 30.45 -31.68 62.05
N LEU A 14 29.76 -30.54 61.90
CA LEU A 14 29.32 -29.53 62.89
C LEU A 14 30.25 -29.26 64.11
N ALA A 15 31.21 -28.33 63.97
CA ALA A 15 31.90 -27.70 65.11
C ALA A 15 32.56 -26.32 64.80
N ALA A 16 31.96 -25.49 63.92
CA ALA A 16 32.54 -24.18 63.54
C ALA A 16 31.49 -23.08 63.26
N LEU A 17 30.29 -23.21 63.82
CA LEU A 17 29.32 -22.11 63.91
C LEU A 17 29.72 -21.25 65.14
N LEU A 18 29.80 -19.93 64.96
CA LEU A 18 30.13 -18.92 65.99
C LEU A 18 31.58 -18.95 66.54
N PHE A 19 32.52 -18.27 65.88
CA PHE A 19 33.32 -17.17 66.46
C PHE A 19 34.18 -16.46 65.39
N PHE A 20 34.42 -15.15 65.53
CA PHE A 20 35.19 -14.26 64.63
C PHE A 20 34.74 -14.24 63.15
N LEU A 21 34.11 -13.20 62.59
CA LEU A 21 33.75 -11.87 63.09
C LEU A 21 34.92 -10.94 63.52
N SER A 22 36.01 -10.93 62.74
CA SER A 22 36.85 -9.73 62.56
C SER A 22 37.88 -9.89 61.44
N MET A 23 37.69 -9.19 60.32
CA MET A 23 38.65 -8.29 59.64
C MET A 23 38.19 -8.01 58.20
N ASN A 24 38.37 -6.76 57.76
CA ASN A 24 38.01 -6.32 56.41
C ASN A 24 39.15 -6.60 55.42
N VAL A 25 38.82 -6.79 54.13
CA VAL A 25 39.20 -5.91 52.99
C VAL A 25 39.06 -6.66 51.65
N SER A 26 38.28 -6.05 50.75
CA SER A 26 38.28 -6.20 49.27
C SER A 26 37.70 -7.42 48.52
N PHE A 27 36.59 -7.12 47.83
CA PHE A 27 36.28 -7.39 46.41
C PHE A 27 35.81 -8.78 45.90
N LEU A 28 34.50 -8.82 45.63
CA LEU A 28 33.75 -9.51 44.54
C LEU A 28 33.82 -11.05 44.41
N GLY A 29 32.74 -11.76 44.08
CA GLY A 29 31.35 -11.35 43.78
C GLY A 29 30.36 -12.51 44.02
N GLN A 30 29.06 -12.21 44.13
CA GLN A 30 28.05 -13.15 44.65
C GLN A 30 27.36 -14.04 43.58
N SER A 31 26.74 -15.12 44.07
CA SER A 31 26.16 -16.23 43.31
C SER A 31 24.62 -16.22 43.24
N SER A 32 24.10 -16.67 42.10
CA SER A 32 22.84 -17.42 41.93
C SER A 32 21.57 -16.95 42.67
N ALA A 33 20.63 -16.37 41.91
CA ALA A 33 19.22 -16.23 42.32
C ALA A 33 18.39 -17.46 41.93
N LEU A 34 17.27 -17.65 42.65
CA LEU A 34 16.36 -18.81 42.65
C LEU A 34 15.92 -19.37 41.28
N GLU A 35 15.82 -20.69 41.22
CA GLU A 35 15.42 -21.53 40.06
C GLU A 35 14.02 -21.22 39.47
N ASN A 36 13.17 -20.49 40.21
CA ASN A 36 11.89 -19.98 39.69
C ASN A 36 12.04 -18.80 38.71
N CYS A 37 13.24 -18.25 38.53
CA CYS A 37 13.54 -17.13 37.64
C CYS A 37 14.46 -17.51 36.47
N SER A 38 14.36 -18.74 35.94
CA SER A 38 15.12 -19.10 34.73
C SER A 38 14.67 -18.25 33.53
N PRO A 39 15.57 -17.83 32.63
CA PRO A 39 15.21 -17.00 31.48
C PRO A 39 14.20 -17.66 30.53
N GLU A 40 14.20 -19.00 30.41
CA GLU A 40 13.21 -19.72 29.60
C GLU A 40 11.80 -19.55 30.17
N LYS A 41 11.64 -19.67 31.49
CA LYS A 41 10.32 -19.67 32.15
C LYS A 41 9.70 -18.28 32.29
N LEU A 42 10.51 -17.22 32.17
CA LEU A 42 10.05 -15.83 32.17
C LEU A 42 9.64 -15.33 30.77
N ARG A 43 10.13 -15.96 29.68
CA ARG A 43 9.70 -15.64 28.30
C ARG A 43 8.20 -15.87 28.09
N ASP A 44 7.65 -16.95 28.65
CA ASP A 44 6.24 -17.35 28.47
C ASP A 44 5.23 -16.41 29.16
N LEU A 45 5.68 -15.45 29.99
CA LEU A 45 4.81 -14.60 30.83
C LEU A 45 4.74 -13.13 30.39
N GLN A 46 5.44 -12.72 29.32
CA GLN A 46 5.44 -11.34 28.78
C GLN A 46 5.75 -10.21 29.80
N VAL A 47 6.56 -10.47 30.83
CA VAL A 47 7.02 -9.44 31.78
C VAL A 47 8.43 -8.95 31.42
N ALA A 48 8.56 -7.66 31.13
CA ALA A 48 9.86 -7.02 30.94
C ALA A 48 10.53 -6.69 32.28
N ILE A 49 11.81 -7.04 32.44
CA ILE A 49 12.63 -6.67 33.59
C ILE A 49 13.75 -5.73 33.11
N ILE A 50 13.79 -4.52 33.68
CA ILE A 50 14.87 -3.55 33.47
C ILE A 50 16.12 -4.03 34.23
N ASN A 51 17.30 -3.89 33.61
CA ASN A 51 18.54 -4.51 34.09
C ASN A 51 18.95 -4.04 35.50
N CYS A 52 18.97 -4.95 36.47
CA CYS A 52 19.41 -4.69 37.84
C CYS A 52 20.81 -5.25 38.13
N SER A 53 21.85 -4.66 37.53
CA SER A 53 23.21 -4.77 38.07
C SER A 53 23.28 -3.98 39.38
N GLY A 54 23.26 -4.68 40.52
CA GLY A 54 23.03 -4.09 41.85
C GLY A 54 24.15 -3.16 42.34
N ASN A 55 24.07 -1.88 41.99
CA ASN A 55 24.85 -0.80 42.57
C ASN A 55 23.98 0.47 42.60
N SER A 56 23.70 1.03 43.77
CA SER A 56 22.56 1.95 44.01
C SER A 56 22.81 3.43 43.65
N ASP A 57 24.06 3.82 43.46
CA ASP A 57 24.48 5.20 43.75
C ASP A 57 24.59 6.11 42.50
N LEU A 58 23.85 5.78 41.42
CA LEU A 58 23.77 6.62 40.20
C LEU A 58 22.36 7.16 39.88
N CYS A 59 21.35 6.85 40.69
CA CYS A 59 19.98 7.36 40.51
C CYS A 59 19.75 8.75 41.13
N SER A 60 20.61 9.75 40.84
CA SER A 60 20.43 11.11 41.36
C SER A 60 20.96 12.26 40.47
N THR A 61 20.54 12.32 39.21
CA THR A 61 20.50 13.57 38.44
C THR A 61 19.18 13.70 37.69
N SER A 62 18.69 14.93 37.54
CA SER A 62 17.42 15.24 36.89
C SER A 62 17.49 15.00 35.38
N ILE A 63 16.78 13.98 34.90
CA ILE A 63 16.52 13.78 33.47
C ILE A 63 15.32 14.65 33.08
N SER A 64 15.51 15.55 32.11
CA SER A 64 14.40 16.31 31.51
C SER A 64 13.37 15.34 30.90
N PRO A 65 12.06 15.61 30.99
CA PRO A 65 11.06 14.74 30.36
C PRO A 65 11.33 14.63 28.87
N LEU A 66 11.26 13.40 28.34
CA LEU A 66 11.27 13.15 26.91
C LEU A 66 10.10 13.89 26.24
N PRO A 67 10.23 14.33 24.98
CA PRO A 67 9.12 14.94 24.25
C PRO A 67 7.89 14.04 24.27
N SER A 68 6.75 14.57 24.71
CA SER A 68 5.51 13.82 24.85
C SER A 68 4.86 13.57 23.48
N GLY A 69 5.38 12.58 22.77
CA GLY A 69 4.98 12.22 21.40
C GLY A 69 5.36 10.80 20.98
N SER A 70 5.60 9.88 21.92
CA SER A 70 6.04 8.51 21.65
C SER A 70 5.15 7.46 22.32
N THR A 71 3.95 7.24 21.74
CA THR A 71 3.22 5.99 21.95
C THR A 71 3.96 4.85 21.27
N LEU A 72 4.79 4.13 22.02
CA LEU A 72 5.36 2.87 21.58
C LEU A 72 4.22 1.88 21.27
N GLU A 73 4.02 1.57 20.00
CA GLU A 73 3.34 0.32 19.63
C GLU A 73 4.12 -0.89 20.15
N ARG A 74 3.47 -2.05 20.19
CA ARG A 74 4.07 -3.30 20.65
C ARG A 74 5.05 -3.81 19.57
N GLY A 75 6.27 -3.25 19.61
CA GLY A 75 7.14 -3.04 18.45
C GLY A 75 7.53 -4.27 17.63
N SER A 76 7.72 -4.00 16.34
CA SER A 76 8.08 -4.95 15.29
C SER A 76 9.24 -5.85 15.68
N SER A 77 8.97 -7.14 15.87
CA SER A 77 9.99 -8.12 16.24
C SER A 77 10.62 -8.78 15.01
N ILE A 78 11.96 -8.91 15.01
CA ILE A 78 12.73 -9.40 13.86
C ILE A 78 13.65 -10.56 14.23
N TYR A 79 13.61 -11.62 13.44
CA TYR A 79 14.61 -12.67 13.43
C TYR A 79 15.68 -12.33 12.39
N VAL A 80 16.96 -12.56 12.66
CA VAL A 80 18.02 -12.40 11.66
C VAL A 80 18.77 -13.72 11.48
N LEU A 81 18.87 -14.17 10.24
CA LEU A 81 19.59 -15.37 9.79
C LEU A 81 20.74 -14.96 8.88
N GLY A 82 21.96 -15.49 9.03
CA GLY A 82 22.99 -15.18 8.04
C GLY A 82 24.36 -15.84 8.17
N ASP A 83 25.23 -15.49 7.23
CA ASP A 83 26.59 -16.01 7.08
C ASP A 83 27.65 -15.07 7.70
N SER A 84 28.89 -15.12 7.21
CA SER A 84 30.01 -14.30 7.66
C SER A 84 29.78 -12.79 7.50
N LEU A 85 28.96 -12.33 6.55
CA LEU A 85 28.59 -10.91 6.46
C LEU A 85 27.71 -10.48 7.64
N THR A 86 26.75 -11.32 8.00
CA THR A 86 25.85 -11.07 9.13
C THR A 86 26.57 -11.21 10.47
N VAL A 87 27.58 -12.09 10.57
CA VAL A 87 28.52 -12.12 11.70
C VAL A 87 29.29 -10.81 11.82
N GLY A 88 29.84 -10.28 10.72
CA GLY A 88 30.55 -8.99 10.73
C GLY A 88 29.66 -7.82 11.15
N MET A 89 28.45 -7.72 10.60
CA MET A 89 27.45 -6.74 11.03
C MET A 89 27.09 -6.88 12.52
N ARG A 90 26.93 -8.11 13.04
CA ARG A 90 26.61 -8.36 14.45
C ARG A 90 27.76 -7.98 15.40
N ASP A 91 28.96 -8.46 15.12
CA ASP A 91 30.08 -8.46 16.06
C ASP A 91 31.01 -7.24 15.90
N SER A 92 31.05 -6.63 14.70
CA SER A 92 31.85 -5.42 14.40
C SER A 92 30.99 -4.23 13.95
N GLY A 93 29.76 -4.45 13.48
CA GLY A 93 28.84 -3.41 13.06
C GLY A 93 27.76 -3.01 14.08
N GLU A 94 27.75 -3.59 15.28
CA GLU A 94 26.74 -3.37 16.34
C GLU A 94 25.27 -3.62 15.93
N LEU A 95 24.98 -4.52 14.97
CA LEU A 95 23.65 -4.70 14.35
C LEU A 95 22.48 -4.81 15.36
N ASP A 96 22.62 -5.51 16.48
CA ASP A 96 21.56 -5.63 17.50
C ASP A 96 21.16 -4.27 18.11
N LYS A 97 22.16 -3.44 18.41
CA LYS A 97 21.99 -2.07 18.94
C LYS A 97 21.40 -1.14 17.87
N LYS A 98 21.81 -1.30 16.61
CA LYS A 98 21.28 -0.51 15.48
C LYS A 98 19.81 -0.84 15.21
N LEU A 99 19.45 -2.12 15.12
CA LEU A 99 18.06 -2.58 15.02
C LEU A 99 17.19 -2.03 16.17
N ARG A 100 17.67 -2.13 17.41
CA ARG A 100 16.96 -1.56 18.59
C ARG A 100 16.82 -0.04 18.55
N THR A 101 17.81 0.66 17.99
CA THR A 101 17.76 2.12 17.82
C THR A 101 16.73 2.51 16.75
N ALA A 102 16.60 1.70 15.70
CA ALA A 102 15.58 1.81 14.65
C ALA A 102 14.20 1.21 15.03
N GLY A 103 13.94 0.97 16.33
CA GLY A 103 12.64 0.51 16.84
C GLY A 103 12.31 -0.98 16.65
N TRP A 104 13.19 -1.75 16.00
CA TRP A 104 13.02 -3.20 15.88
C TRP A 104 13.36 -3.93 17.20
N ILE A 105 12.74 -5.09 17.42
CA ILE A 105 13.02 -5.97 18.56
C ILE A 105 13.66 -7.28 18.05
N PRO A 106 15.01 -7.39 18.03
CA PRO A 106 15.68 -8.64 17.65
C PRO A 106 15.33 -9.81 18.57
N THR A 107 14.76 -10.87 18.00
CA THR A 107 14.34 -12.10 18.71
C THR A 107 15.48 -13.11 18.83
N LYS A 108 16.30 -13.20 17.77
CA LYS A 108 17.59 -13.88 17.68
C LYS A 108 18.35 -13.33 16.45
N ILE A 109 19.68 -13.19 16.56
CA ILE A 109 20.59 -12.96 15.42
C ILE A 109 21.42 -14.23 15.24
N ASN A 110 20.88 -15.22 14.52
CA ASN A 110 21.49 -16.50 14.26
C ASN A 110 22.42 -16.41 13.03
N ALA A 111 23.68 -16.04 13.26
CA ALA A 111 24.68 -15.91 12.21
C ALA A 111 25.98 -16.63 12.55
N ILE A 112 26.51 -17.39 11.58
CA ILE A 112 27.77 -18.13 11.69
C ILE A 112 28.55 -18.00 10.38
N GLY A 113 29.86 -17.72 10.47
CA GLY A 113 30.71 -17.55 9.30
C GLY A 113 30.90 -18.82 8.49
N GLY A 114 31.03 -18.69 7.16
CA GLY A 114 31.24 -19.83 6.26
C GLY A 114 30.02 -20.76 6.13
N LYS A 115 28.80 -20.22 6.24
CA LYS A 115 27.54 -20.98 6.15
C LYS A 115 26.75 -20.69 4.88
N ASP A 116 26.02 -21.71 4.44
CA ASP A 116 25.29 -21.76 3.18
C ASP A 116 23.77 -21.85 3.40
N LEU A 117 23.02 -21.86 2.30
CA LEU A 117 21.56 -22.04 2.31
C LEU A 117 21.10 -23.31 3.04
N LYS A 118 21.84 -24.43 2.97
CA LYS A 118 21.48 -25.69 3.64
C LYS A 118 21.49 -25.55 5.15
N TRP A 119 22.55 -24.98 5.70
CA TRP A 119 22.59 -24.63 7.11
C TRP A 119 21.47 -23.63 7.49
N GLY A 120 21.14 -22.69 6.59
CA GLY A 120 19.99 -21.80 6.74
C GLY A 120 18.67 -22.54 6.93
N ILE A 121 18.38 -23.55 6.09
CA ILE A 121 17.19 -24.41 6.20
C ILE A 121 17.19 -25.16 7.54
N GLU A 122 18.34 -25.71 7.98
CA GLU A 122 18.46 -26.36 9.29
C GLU A 122 18.10 -25.39 10.43
N GLN A 123 18.59 -24.14 10.38
CA GLN A 123 18.30 -23.14 11.42
C GLN A 123 16.84 -22.70 11.42
N VAL A 124 16.22 -22.47 10.26
CA VAL A 124 14.79 -22.11 10.17
C VAL A 124 13.91 -23.20 10.79
N ASN A 125 14.24 -24.46 10.58
CA ASN A 125 13.52 -25.58 11.19
C ASN A 125 13.79 -25.71 12.70
N ALA A 126 15.01 -25.48 13.17
CA ALA A 126 15.37 -25.52 14.58
C ALA A 126 14.77 -24.35 15.40
N ASP A 127 14.80 -23.14 14.85
CA ASP A 127 14.29 -21.91 15.46
C ASP A 127 12.83 -21.61 15.11
N LYS A 128 12.09 -22.59 14.56
CA LYS A 128 10.69 -22.44 14.09
C LYS A 128 9.75 -21.77 15.09
N ALA A 129 9.94 -22.00 16.39
CA ALA A 129 9.15 -21.35 17.45
C ALA A 129 9.43 -19.83 17.55
N LEU A 130 10.67 -19.40 17.33
CA LEU A 130 11.06 -17.98 17.34
C LEU A 130 10.61 -17.24 16.08
N LEU A 131 10.46 -17.96 14.96
CA LEU A 131 9.89 -17.43 13.71
C LEU A 131 8.36 -17.33 13.73
N GLY A 132 7.69 -18.03 14.65
CA GLY A 132 6.23 -18.09 14.72
C GLY A 132 5.55 -16.73 14.99
N PRO A 133 4.24 -16.58 14.68
CA PRO A 133 3.51 -15.31 14.75
C PRO A 133 3.50 -14.61 16.11
N ALA A 134 3.73 -15.36 17.20
CA ALA A 134 3.80 -14.84 18.56
C ALA A 134 5.22 -14.39 18.98
N SER A 135 6.23 -14.59 18.13
CA SER A 135 7.63 -14.26 18.41
C SER A 135 8.21 -13.27 17.40
N SER A 136 8.13 -13.52 16.09
CA SER A 136 8.71 -12.66 15.04
C SER A 136 7.67 -12.16 14.04
N ASN A 137 7.64 -10.85 13.81
CA ASN A 137 6.87 -10.21 12.74
C ASN A 137 7.65 -10.14 11.42
N ALA A 138 8.99 -10.15 11.48
CA ALA A 138 9.88 -10.12 10.32
C ALA A 138 11.05 -11.11 10.43
N ILE A 139 11.63 -11.45 9.27
CA ILE A 139 12.93 -12.11 9.13
C ILE A 139 13.83 -11.33 8.16
N LEU A 140 15.09 -11.10 8.54
CA LEU A 140 16.17 -10.72 7.63
C LEU A 140 17.03 -11.96 7.33
N VAL A 141 17.25 -12.23 6.05
CA VAL A 141 18.18 -13.25 5.54
C VAL A 141 19.41 -12.57 4.93
N GLY A 142 20.58 -12.87 5.47
CA GLY A 142 21.89 -12.50 4.95
C GLY A 142 22.72 -13.74 4.67
N LEU A 143 22.23 -14.57 3.75
CA LEU A 143 22.87 -15.79 3.25
C LEU A 143 23.07 -15.67 1.73
N GLY A 144 24.22 -16.15 1.25
CA GLY A 144 24.44 -16.37 -0.18
C GLY A 144 25.92 -16.52 -0.56
N THR A 145 26.80 -15.81 0.15
CA THR A 145 28.23 -15.71 -0.20
C THR A 145 28.93 -17.06 -0.36
N ASN A 146 28.60 -18.03 0.50
CA ASN A 146 29.25 -19.34 0.53
C ASN A 146 28.68 -20.34 -0.50
N ASN A 147 27.63 -19.97 -1.25
CA ASN A 147 27.02 -20.84 -2.26
C ASN A 147 27.73 -20.78 -3.64
N LEU A 148 28.79 -19.98 -3.78
CA LEU A 148 29.68 -19.92 -4.96
C LEU A 148 30.25 -21.28 -5.42
N GLY A 149 30.25 -22.30 -4.57
CA GLY A 149 30.88 -23.61 -4.80
C GLY A 149 30.45 -24.35 -6.07
N ASN A 150 29.27 -24.05 -6.61
CA ASN A 150 28.72 -24.70 -7.80
C ASN A 150 29.18 -24.10 -9.15
N VAL A 151 29.76 -22.89 -9.17
CA VAL A 151 30.19 -22.23 -10.43
C VAL A 151 31.44 -22.88 -11.03
N VAL A 152 31.29 -23.65 -12.11
CA VAL A 152 32.39 -24.26 -12.88
C VAL A 152 32.62 -23.47 -14.17
N SER A 153 33.84 -23.02 -14.44
CA SER A 153 34.17 -22.26 -15.66
C SER A 153 34.46 -23.18 -16.87
N SER A 154 33.95 -22.81 -18.04
CA SER A 154 34.06 -23.60 -19.28
C SER A 154 34.24 -22.71 -20.53
N GLY A 155 35.36 -21.99 -20.59
CA GLY A 155 35.71 -21.14 -21.73
C GLY A 155 34.88 -19.86 -21.83
N THR A 156 34.69 -19.33 -23.04
CA THR A 156 34.16 -17.98 -23.30
C THR A 156 32.63 -17.85 -23.21
N THR A 157 31.97 -18.76 -22.49
CA THR A 157 30.54 -18.67 -22.13
C THR A 157 30.38 -19.35 -20.79
N GLU A 158 30.22 -18.55 -19.73
CA GLU A 158 29.98 -19.06 -18.39
C GLU A 158 28.57 -19.65 -18.32
N ARG A 159 28.51 -20.99 -18.26
CA ARG A 159 27.28 -21.75 -18.01
C ARG A 159 27.34 -22.29 -16.59
N ILE A 160 26.25 -22.11 -15.86
CA ILE A 160 26.24 -22.24 -14.41
C ILE A 160 25.60 -23.58 -14.05
N GLU A 161 26.42 -24.56 -13.69
CA GLU A 161 25.92 -25.75 -13.01
C GLU A 161 25.41 -25.35 -11.61
N GLY A 162 24.32 -25.98 -11.15
CA GLY A 162 23.76 -25.74 -9.82
C GLY A 162 22.97 -24.45 -9.63
N ARG A 163 22.68 -23.64 -10.66
CA ARG A 163 21.78 -22.46 -10.54
C ARG A 163 20.41 -22.83 -9.93
N GLU A 164 19.77 -23.83 -10.53
CA GLU A 164 18.45 -24.32 -10.09
C GLU A 164 18.53 -25.09 -8.75
N GLU A 165 19.72 -25.57 -8.37
CA GLU A 165 19.96 -26.17 -7.06
C GLU A 165 19.97 -25.10 -5.96
N ILE A 166 20.65 -23.98 -6.20
CA ILE A 166 20.65 -22.79 -5.35
C ILE A 166 19.24 -22.19 -5.25
N ARG A 167 18.55 -22.02 -6.39
CA ARG A 167 17.13 -21.60 -6.45
C ARG A 167 16.24 -22.53 -5.62
N GLY A 168 16.43 -23.84 -5.74
CA GLY A 168 15.75 -24.87 -4.94
C GLY A 168 15.94 -24.67 -3.43
N TRP A 169 17.18 -24.46 -2.95
CA TRP A 169 17.42 -24.24 -1.51
C TRP A 169 16.89 -22.90 -1.00
N MET A 170 16.89 -21.85 -1.82
CA MET A 170 16.24 -20.59 -1.44
C MET A 170 14.72 -20.79 -1.27
N LEU A 171 14.07 -21.50 -2.21
CA LEU A 171 12.66 -21.83 -2.12
C LEU A 171 12.32 -22.76 -0.94
N GLU A 172 13.20 -23.73 -0.62
CA GLU A 172 13.06 -24.62 0.53
C GLU A 172 13.17 -23.86 1.86
N LEU A 173 14.14 -22.93 1.96
CA LEU A 173 14.33 -22.06 3.13
C LEU A 173 13.09 -21.18 3.35
N ILE A 174 12.60 -20.53 2.30
CA ILE A 174 11.42 -19.65 2.38
C ILE A 174 10.14 -20.45 2.62
N GLY A 175 10.01 -21.66 2.06
CA GLY A 175 8.94 -22.59 2.40
C GLY A 175 8.94 -22.97 3.89
N ALA A 176 10.11 -23.24 4.47
CA ALA A 176 10.24 -23.53 5.90
C ALA A 176 9.90 -22.31 6.79
N VAL A 177 10.24 -21.09 6.35
CA VAL A 177 9.86 -19.81 7.00
C VAL A 177 8.34 -19.61 6.95
N GLN A 178 7.71 -19.74 5.78
CA GLN A 178 6.26 -19.59 5.60
C GLN A 178 5.49 -20.68 6.37
N LEU A 179 6.04 -21.90 6.49
CA LEU A 179 5.51 -22.96 7.35
C LEU A 179 5.69 -22.69 8.86
N ALA A 180 6.49 -21.70 9.27
CA ALA A 180 6.60 -21.22 10.64
C ALA A 180 5.62 -20.07 10.91
N ASN A 181 5.54 -19.11 9.99
CA ASN A 181 4.64 -17.96 10.06
C ASN A 181 4.30 -17.50 8.63
N PRO A 182 3.08 -17.79 8.12
CA PRO A 182 2.68 -17.38 6.76
C PRO A 182 2.66 -15.87 6.52
N ASN A 183 2.60 -15.08 7.60
CA ASN A 183 2.45 -13.62 7.56
C ASN A 183 3.74 -12.87 7.98
N ILE A 184 4.89 -13.56 8.06
CA ILE A 184 6.16 -12.93 8.41
C ILE A 184 6.64 -12.05 7.24
N LYS A 185 7.04 -10.81 7.53
CA LYS A 185 7.72 -9.97 6.52
C LYS A 185 9.11 -10.54 6.25
N MET A 186 9.44 -10.78 4.98
CA MET A 186 10.70 -11.43 4.61
C MET A 186 11.59 -10.48 3.83
N TYR A 187 12.79 -10.23 4.37
CA TYR A 187 13.82 -9.38 3.79
C TYR A 187 15.05 -10.22 3.44
N TRP A 188 15.68 -9.99 2.28
CA TRP A 188 16.93 -10.66 1.90
C TRP A 188 17.95 -9.63 1.42
N THR A 189 19.13 -9.54 2.03
CA THR A 189 20.21 -8.69 1.48
C THR A 189 20.89 -9.39 0.31
N ASN A 190 20.95 -8.73 -0.85
CA ASN A 190 21.79 -9.20 -1.94
C ASN A 190 23.28 -8.97 -1.60
N THR A 191 24.19 -9.53 -2.42
CA THR A 191 25.62 -9.69 -2.07
C THR A 191 26.54 -9.08 -3.13
N TYR A 192 27.61 -8.40 -2.69
CA TYR A 192 28.62 -7.78 -3.56
C TYR A 192 29.93 -8.59 -3.58
N GLY A 193 30.71 -8.43 -4.65
CA GLY A 193 32.07 -8.92 -4.76
C GLY A 193 32.63 -8.69 -6.17
N GLU A 194 33.89 -8.30 -6.27
CA GLU A 194 34.59 -8.05 -7.54
C GLU A 194 35.94 -8.79 -7.58
N GLY A 195 36.56 -8.89 -8.76
CA GLY A 195 37.78 -9.69 -8.97
C GLY A 195 37.54 -11.20 -9.04
N GLU A 196 38.58 -11.99 -8.78
CA GLU A 196 38.56 -13.46 -8.86
C GLU A 196 38.92 -14.14 -7.53
N TYR A 197 38.05 -15.04 -7.06
CA TYR A 197 38.31 -15.86 -5.87
C TYR A 197 38.34 -17.35 -6.23
N ASN A 198 39.45 -18.05 -5.92
CA ASN A 198 39.66 -19.46 -6.25
C ASN A 198 39.36 -19.81 -7.74
N ASN A 199 39.86 -18.98 -8.67
CA ASN A 199 39.67 -19.08 -10.12
C ASN A 199 38.20 -18.93 -10.58
N ARG A 200 37.40 -18.12 -9.87
CA ARG A 200 36.00 -17.80 -10.19
C ARG A 200 35.80 -16.30 -10.12
N SER A 201 35.18 -15.70 -11.13
CA SER A 201 34.78 -14.30 -11.09
C SER A 201 33.74 -14.08 -9.98
N LEU A 202 34.06 -13.20 -9.02
CA LEU A 202 33.14 -12.85 -7.94
C LEU A 202 31.96 -12.02 -8.45
N SER A 203 32.19 -11.10 -9.39
CA SER A 203 31.12 -10.25 -9.93
C SER A 203 30.09 -11.07 -10.72
N VAL A 204 30.53 -12.09 -11.46
CA VAL A 204 29.65 -13.07 -12.10
C VAL A 204 28.95 -13.92 -11.05
N GLY A 205 29.70 -14.55 -10.14
CA GLY A 205 29.14 -15.45 -9.12
C GLY A 205 28.12 -14.78 -8.19
N MET A 206 28.40 -13.56 -7.74
CA MET A 206 27.49 -12.74 -6.94
C MET A 206 26.33 -12.20 -7.78
N GLY A 207 26.56 -11.78 -9.04
CA GLY A 207 25.50 -11.39 -9.97
C GLY A 207 24.43 -12.48 -10.13
N ILE A 208 24.85 -13.73 -10.36
CA ILE A 208 23.95 -14.90 -10.46
C ILE A 208 23.18 -15.13 -9.15
N ILE A 209 23.85 -15.05 -8.00
CA ILE A 209 23.18 -15.23 -6.70
C ILE A 209 22.16 -14.11 -6.46
N ASN A 210 22.45 -12.89 -6.89
CA ASN A 210 21.55 -11.74 -6.81
C ASN A 210 20.35 -11.87 -7.77
N GLU A 211 20.54 -12.42 -8.98
CA GLU A 211 19.45 -12.77 -9.90
C GLU A 211 18.50 -13.80 -9.27
N ILE A 212 19.03 -14.86 -8.66
CA ILE A 212 18.21 -15.89 -8.01
C ILE A 212 17.48 -15.32 -6.78
N ILE A 213 18.14 -14.45 -5.99
CA ILE A 213 17.49 -13.72 -4.89
C ILE A 213 16.34 -12.86 -5.41
N ALA A 214 16.53 -12.14 -6.52
CA ALA A 214 15.48 -11.32 -7.13
C ALA A 214 14.30 -12.16 -7.68
N GLU A 215 14.58 -13.29 -8.35
CA GLU A 215 13.55 -14.23 -8.80
C GLU A 215 12.73 -14.80 -7.63
N VAL A 216 13.40 -15.28 -6.59
CA VAL A 216 12.72 -15.89 -5.42
C VAL A 216 11.99 -14.83 -4.62
N ALA A 217 12.51 -13.61 -4.53
CA ALA A 217 11.82 -12.49 -3.88
C ALA A 217 10.54 -12.09 -4.63
N ALA A 218 10.58 -12.02 -5.96
CA ALA A 218 9.41 -11.78 -6.80
C ALA A 218 8.38 -12.93 -6.70
N GLU A 219 8.83 -14.20 -6.66
CA GLU A 219 7.97 -15.37 -6.53
C GLU A 219 7.31 -15.48 -5.13
N LYS A 220 8.00 -15.04 -4.07
CA LYS A 220 7.60 -15.24 -2.66
C LYS A 220 7.20 -13.97 -1.90
N ASN A 221 7.02 -12.85 -2.59
CA ASN A 221 6.67 -11.54 -2.02
C ASN A 221 7.64 -11.12 -0.90
N MET A 222 8.93 -11.05 -1.24
CA MET A 222 10.01 -10.63 -0.33
C MET A 222 10.62 -9.31 -0.77
N THR A 223 11.18 -8.56 0.18
CA THR A 223 11.91 -7.33 -0.10
C THR A 223 13.41 -7.62 -0.19
N VAL A 224 14.03 -7.30 -1.33
CA VAL A 224 15.50 -7.36 -1.47
C VAL A 224 16.11 -6.07 -0.93
N LEU A 225 17.06 -6.18 0.01
CA LEU A 225 17.83 -5.03 0.50
C LEU A 225 19.07 -4.85 -0.42
N PRO A 226 19.24 -3.69 -1.09
CA PRO A 226 20.11 -3.54 -2.25
C PRO A 226 21.58 -3.21 -1.91
N TRP A 227 22.21 -4.00 -1.04
CA TRP A 227 23.63 -3.84 -0.69
C TRP A 227 24.57 -4.00 -1.90
N ALA A 228 24.29 -4.92 -2.82
CA ALA A 228 25.10 -5.18 -4.02
C ALA A 228 25.16 -4.01 -5.02
N THR A 229 24.35 -2.98 -4.82
CA THR A 229 24.31 -1.75 -5.62
C THR A 229 24.48 -0.50 -4.76
N SER A 230 24.95 -0.64 -3.51
CA SER A 230 25.28 0.50 -2.64
C SER A 230 26.65 1.09 -3.00
N THR A 231 26.81 2.38 -2.77
CA THR A 231 28.12 3.07 -2.85
C THR A 231 29.12 2.50 -1.84
N GLU A 232 28.62 2.10 -0.67
CA GLU A 232 29.35 1.58 0.47
C GLU A 232 29.92 0.18 0.20
N ALA A 233 29.24 -0.65 -0.59
CA ALA A 233 29.77 -1.94 -1.02
C ALA A 233 31.00 -1.76 -1.91
N ALA A 234 30.92 -0.86 -2.89
CA ALA A 234 32.03 -0.53 -3.79
C ALA A 234 33.16 0.28 -3.12
N GLU A 235 32.90 0.99 -2.02
CA GLU A 235 33.93 1.70 -1.25
C GLU A 235 34.66 0.78 -0.26
N PHE A 236 33.96 -0.13 0.42
CA PHE A 236 34.53 -0.89 1.55
C PHE A 236 34.93 -2.35 1.25
N ILE A 237 34.58 -2.90 0.09
CA ILE A 237 34.96 -4.27 -0.32
C ILE A 237 36.05 -4.20 -1.39
N GLY A 238 37.19 -4.83 -1.14
CA GLY A 238 38.35 -4.80 -2.04
C GLY A 238 38.32 -5.85 -3.15
N ASP A 239 39.22 -5.68 -4.13
CA ASP A 239 39.44 -6.64 -5.21
C ASP A 239 39.61 -8.09 -4.68
N ASN A 240 38.85 -9.03 -5.25
CA ASN A 240 38.85 -10.46 -4.94
C ASN A 240 38.20 -10.82 -3.58
N GLU A 241 37.45 -9.91 -2.97
CA GLU A 241 36.78 -10.11 -1.69
C GLU A 241 35.25 -9.89 -1.77
N VAL A 242 34.54 -10.42 -0.77
CA VAL A 242 33.10 -10.14 -0.53
C VAL A 242 32.86 -9.41 0.81
N HIS A 243 33.92 -9.22 1.61
CA HIS A 243 33.84 -8.80 3.01
C HIS A 243 34.27 -7.34 3.17
N PRO A 244 33.46 -6.44 3.76
CA PRO A 244 33.82 -5.05 3.95
C PRO A 244 34.75 -4.89 5.16
N TYR A 245 36.08 -5.03 4.96
CA TYR A 245 37.07 -5.02 6.03
C TYR A 245 37.21 -3.63 6.69
N GLY A 246 36.46 -3.44 7.77
CA GLY A 246 36.30 -2.16 8.47
C GLY A 246 35.03 -1.41 8.11
N GLY A 247 34.32 -1.81 7.05
CA GLY A 247 33.04 -1.24 6.62
C GLY A 247 31.79 -1.89 7.24
N TYR A 248 31.94 -2.86 8.16
CA TYR A 248 30.80 -3.57 8.77
C TYR A 248 29.84 -2.67 9.56
N ALA A 249 30.31 -1.54 10.09
CA ALA A 249 29.43 -0.56 10.73
C ALA A 249 28.51 0.07 9.68
N GLN A 250 29.07 0.55 8.57
CA GLN A 250 28.37 1.16 7.43
C GLN A 250 27.41 0.17 6.76
N MET A 251 27.83 -1.08 6.58
CA MET A 251 26.94 -2.15 6.11
C MET A 251 25.73 -2.35 7.06
N ALA A 252 25.98 -2.36 8.37
CA ALA A 252 24.91 -2.49 9.37
C ALA A 252 24.03 -1.22 9.47
N ASP A 253 24.57 -0.03 9.20
CA ASP A 253 23.76 1.21 9.08
C ASP A 253 22.85 1.13 7.86
N PHE A 254 23.41 0.89 6.66
CA PHE A 254 22.67 0.76 5.40
C PHE A 254 21.56 -0.29 5.49
N ILE A 255 21.86 -1.49 6.01
CA ILE A 255 20.85 -2.56 6.13
C ILE A 255 19.74 -2.20 7.13
N VAL A 256 20.05 -1.48 8.21
CA VAL A 256 19.02 -1.03 9.18
C VAL A 256 18.23 0.16 8.65
N GLU A 257 18.85 1.07 7.89
CA GLU A 257 18.21 2.16 7.18
C GLU A 257 17.20 1.62 6.14
N LYS A 258 17.61 0.66 5.30
CA LYS A 258 16.70 0.04 4.31
C LYS A 258 15.63 -0.86 4.92
N LEU A 259 15.85 -1.41 6.13
CA LEU A 259 14.78 -1.99 6.96
C LEU A 259 13.85 -0.92 7.55
N GLY A 260 14.33 0.30 7.79
CA GLY A 260 13.55 1.44 8.26
C GLY A 260 12.66 2.04 7.17
N GLU A 261 13.21 2.28 5.98
CA GLU A 261 12.48 2.72 4.77
C GLU A 261 11.36 1.75 4.35
N THR A 262 11.44 0.49 4.79
CA THR A 262 10.47 -0.58 4.50
C THR A 262 9.70 -1.06 5.74
N ALA A 263 9.82 -0.32 6.86
CA ALA A 263 8.99 -0.44 8.05
C ALA A 263 7.96 0.69 8.10
N PRO A 264 6.71 0.43 8.53
CA PRO A 264 5.72 1.49 8.68
C PRO A 264 6.02 2.31 9.95
N VAL A 265 6.59 3.50 9.78
CA VAL A 265 6.56 4.56 10.79
C VAL A 265 5.99 5.83 10.14
N ASP A 266 4.81 6.23 10.59
CA ASP A 266 4.16 7.46 10.17
C ASP A 266 4.78 8.66 10.90
N ASN A 267 5.32 9.65 10.16
CA ASN A 267 4.95 11.07 10.30
C ASN A 267 5.73 12.02 9.36
N GLY A 268 4.99 12.71 8.49
CA GLY A 268 5.15 14.13 8.13
C GLY A 268 6.53 14.74 7.83
N SER A 269 6.93 14.73 6.54
CA SER A 269 7.28 15.98 5.81
C SER A 269 7.46 15.76 4.30
N THR A 270 6.58 16.41 3.52
CA THR A 270 6.87 17.11 2.24
C THR A 270 7.94 16.55 1.28
N SER A 271 7.52 15.78 0.25
CA SER A 271 7.94 15.96 -1.17
C SER A 271 7.40 14.84 -2.10
N CYS A 272 6.08 14.80 -2.34
CA CYS A 272 5.49 13.82 -3.28
C CYS A 272 5.64 14.23 -4.76
N CYS A 273 6.90 14.28 -5.22
CA CYS A 273 7.28 14.44 -6.62
C CYS A 273 8.30 13.37 -7.04
N VAL A 274 7.89 12.11 -6.99
CA VAL A 274 8.55 10.99 -7.69
C VAL A 274 7.49 10.31 -8.54
N VAL A 275 7.82 9.94 -9.78
CA VAL A 275 6.83 9.71 -10.84
C VAL A 275 7.11 8.39 -11.55
N GLY A 276 6.19 7.43 -11.49
CA GLY A 276 6.31 6.14 -12.17
C GLY A 276 7.23 5.13 -11.46
N GLY A 277 6.83 3.87 -11.48
CA GLY A 277 7.50 2.75 -10.80
C GLY A 277 6.55 1.57 -10.68
N SER A 278 6.66 0.60 -11.58
CA SER A 278 5.63 -0.42 -11.82
C SER A 278 5.77 -1.67 -10.94
N ASP A 279 4.81 -1.93 -10.06
CA ASP A 279 4.57 -3.27 -9.50
C ASP A 279 3.49 -4.00 -10.35
N ALA A 280 3.91 -5.01 -11.10
CA ALA A 280 2.99 -5.75 -11.97
C ALA A 280 1.90 -6.52 -11.19
N SER A 281 2.19 -6.92 -9.95
CA SER A 281 1.27 -7.64 -9.06
C SER A 281 0.12 -6.76 -8.54
N SER A 282 0.42 -5.54 -8.09
CA SER A 282 -0.58 -4.58 -7.60
C SER A 282 -1.44 -4.02 -8.73
N ASN A 283 -0.85 -3.80 -9.91
CA ASN A 283 -1.60 -3.51 -11.13
C ASN A 283 -2.58 -4.63 -11.48
N GLN A 284 -2.16 -5.91 -11.44
CA GLN A 284 -3.05 -7.05 -11.70
C GLN A 284 -4.22 -7.14 -10.71
N GLU A 285 -3.99 -6.90 -9.41
CA GLU A 285 -5.07 -6.83 -8.42
C GLU A 285 -6.03 -5.65 -8.68
N THR A 286 -5.50 -4.52 -9.15
CA THR A 286 -6.29 -3.32 -9.53
C THR A 286 -7.20 -3.61 -10.72
N VAL A 287 -6.69 -4.23 -11.78
CA VAL A 287 -7.49 -4.69 -12.93
C VAL A 287 -8.58 -5.66 -12.48
N PHE A 288 -8.24 -6.62 -11.61
CA PHE A 288 -9.17 -7.65 -11.14
C PHE A 288 -10.35 -7.04 -10.39
N LYS A 289 -10.08 -6.22 -9.37
CA LYS A 289 -11.11 -5.53 -8.58
C LYS A 289 -11.96 -4.61 -9.44
N PHE A 290 -11.35 -3.89 -10.39
CA PHE A 290 -12.06 -3.04 -11.33
C PHE A 290 -13.09 -3.86 -12.13
N PHE A 291 -12.70 -4.93 -12.82
CA PHE A 291 -13.65 -5.72 -13.62
C PHE A 291 -14.73 -6.42 -12.77
N LEU A 292 -14.38 -6.91 -11.58
CA LEU A 292 -15.39 -7.41 -10.63
C LEU A 292 -16.42 -6.33 -10.25
N SER A 293 -15.98 -5.09 -9.99
CA SER A 293 -16.87 -3.96 -9.67
C SER A 293 -17.81 -3.58 -10.82
N LYS A 294 -17.41 -3.88 -12.07
CA LYS A 294 -18.25 -3.70 -13.27
C LYS A 294 -19.17 -4.89 -13.56
N GLY A 295 -19.13 -5.94 -12.73
CA GLY A 295 -20.01 -7.10 -12.80
C GLY A 295 -19.48 -8.28 -13.63
N TYR A 296 -18.19 -8.30 -13.99
CA TYR A 296 -17.55 -9.52 -14.52
C TYR A 296 -17.33 -10.55 -13.39
N THR A 297 -17.23 -11.83 -13.76
CA THR A 297 -16.80 -12.88 -12.83
C THR A 297 -15.27 -12.86 -12.60
N ALA A 298 -14.79 -13.63 -11.62
CA ALA A 298 -13.36 -13.79 -11.36
C ALA A 298 -12.62 -14.40 -12.57
N GLU A 299 -13.25 -15.35 -13.27
CA GLU A 299 -12.73 -15.98 -14.48
C GLU A 299 -12.62 -14.96 -15.63
N GLN A 300 -13.66 -14.15 -15.79
CA GLN A 300 -13.74 -13.10 -16.82
C GLN A 300 -12.69 -12.00 -16.57
N ALA A 301 -12.54 -11.54 -15.33
CA ALA A 301 -11.52 -10.56 -14.93
C ALA A 301 -10.10 -11.10 -15.11
N ALA A 302 -9.85 -12.35 -14.75
CA ALA A 302 -8.56 -13.00 -14.97
C ALA A 302 -8.21 -13.20 -16.46
N GLY A 303 -9.22 -13.50 -17.31
CA GLY A 303 -9.04 -13.58 -18.76
C GLY A 303 -8.61 -12.26 -19.42
N VAL A 304 -9.07 -11.12 -18.90
CA VAL A 304 -8.56 -9.79 -19.31
C VAL A 304 -7.10 -9.63 -18.88
N ILE A 305 -6.77 -9.99 -17.64
CA ILE A 305 -5.42 -9.86 -17.08
C ILE A 305 -4.39 -10.69 -17.87
N GLY A 306 -4.70 -11.94 -18.21
CA GLY A 306 -3.79 -12.79 -18.98
C GLY A 306 -3.45 -12.22 -20.37
N ASN A 307 -4.35 -11.42 -20.95
CA ASN A 307 -4.07 -10.65 -22.16
C ASN A 307 -3.19 -9.43 -21.87
N MET A 308 -3.54 -8.60 -20.88
CA MET A 308 -2.73 -7.45 -20.48
C MET A 308 -1.29 -7.82 -20.06
N ILE A 309 -1.08 -9.02 -19.50
CA ILE A 309 0.26 -9.56 -19.23
C ILE A 309 1.05 -9.76 -20.54
N GLY A 310 0.43 -10.36 -21.56
CA GLY A 310 1.03 -10.56 -22.87
C GLY A 310 1.25 -9.27 -23.68
N GLU A 311 0.36 -8.28 -23.53
CA GLU A 311 0.46 -6.98 -24.23
C GLU A 311 1.47 -6.02 -23.57
N SER A 312 1.45 -5.90 -22.23
CA SER A 312 2.16 -4.82 -21.51
C SER A 312 2.86 -5.24 -20.22
N GLY A 313 2.71 -6.50 -19.76
CA GLY A 313 3.02 -6.87 -18.38
C GLY A 313 2.07 -6.24 -17.35
N VAL A 314 0.89 -5.76 -17.80
CA VAL A 314 -0.04 -4.90 -17.05
C VAL A 314 0.61 -3.58 -16.61
N ASN A 315 1.31 -2.91 -17.52
CA ASN A 315 1.93 -1.61 -17.30
C ASN A 315 1.30 -0.51 -18.19
N PRO A 316 0.66 0.54 -17.61
CA PRO A 316 -0.01 1.58 -18.38
C PRO A 316 0.93 2.53 -19.14
N LEU A 317 2.24 2.54 -18.84
CA LEU A 317 3.25 3.35 -19.53
C LEU A 317 3.95 2.58 -20.67
N LYS A 318 3.55 1.33 -20.94
CA LYS A 318 4.30 0.49 -21.86
C LYS A 318 4.07 0.89 -23.31
N MET A 319 5.15 1.14 -24.03
CA MET A 319 5.15 1.42 -25.47
C MET A 319 5.71 0.23 -26.25
N GLN A 320 5.04 -0.14 -27.33
CA GLN A 320 5.46 -1.24 -28.18
C GLN A 320 6.90 -1.03 -28.70
N PHE A 321 7.66 -2.12 -28.84
CA PHE A 321 9.08 -2.12 -29.23
C PHE A 321 10.06 -1.49 -28.21
N VAL A 322 9.58 -1.01 -27.05
CA VAL A 322 10.42 -0.47 -25.96
C VAL A 322 10.35 -1.38 -24.74
N TYR A 323 11.12 -2.47 -24.77
CA TYR A 323 11.00 -3.56 -23.79
C TYR A 323 11.69 -3.27 -22.45
N SER A 324 12.90 -2.70 -22.46
CA SER A 324 13.61 -2.19 -21.27
C SER A 324 14.62 -1.11 -21.69
N TYR A 325 15.14 -0.36 -20.71
CA TYR A 325 16.13 0.71 -20.92
C TYR A 325 17.42 0.25 -21.64
N GLU A 326 17.81 -1.02 -21.52
CA GLU A 326 18.94 -1.61 -22.26
C GLU A 326 18.52 -2.27 -23.58
N ASN A 327 17.29 -2.80 -23.68
CA ASN A 327 16.81 -3.49 -24.89
C ASN A 327 16.19 -2.53 -25.94
N SER A 328 15.98 -1.25 -25.59
CA SER A 328 15.47 -0.18 -26.49
C SER A 328 16.52 0.32 -27.51
N SER A 329 17.26 -0.60 -28.13
CA SER A 329 18.40 -0.31 -28.99
C SER A 329 18.04 0.59 -30.18
N GLY A 330 18.55 1.83 -30.17
CA GLY A 330 18.32 2.83 -31.22
C GLY A 330 17.37 3.96 -30.84
N VAL A 331 16.75 3.89 -29.65
CA VAL A 331 16.06 5.01 -28.99
C VAL A 331 17.04 5.74 -28.07
N ASP A 332 16.94 7.08 -28.00
CA ASP A 332 17.65 7.90 -27.02
C ASP A 332 17.17 7.58 -25.59
N LYS A 333 18.07 7.01 -24.78
CA LYS A 333 17.80 6.60 -23.40
C LYS A 333 17.34 7.75 -22.49
N SER A 334 17.65 9.01 -22.82
CA SER A 334 17.17 10.17 -22.05
C SER A 334 15.66 10.44 -22.19
N LEU A 335 15.00 9.77 -23.14
CA LEU A 335 13.54 9.81 -23.33
C LEU A 335 12.79 8.68 -22.59
N LEU A 336 13.52 7.81 -21.89
CA LEU A 336 13.02 6.58 -21.29
C LEU A 336 13.20 6.59 -19.77
N GLU A 337 12.25 5.98 -19.06
CA GLU A 337 12.43 5.66 -17.65
C GLU A 337 13.39 4.48 -17.46
N PRO A 338 14.00 4.27 -16.27
CA PRO A 338 14.98 3.20 -16.06
C PRO A 338 14.48 1.76 -16.29
N ASN A 339 13.17 1.53 -16.23
CA ASN A 339 12.52 0.26 -16.58
C ASN A 339 12.17 0.13 -18.09
N GLY A 340 12.44 1.17 -18.89
CA GLY A 340 12.07 1.25 -20.30
C GLY A 340 10.61 1.64 -20.55
N ASP A 341 9.98 2.36 -19.62
CA ASP A 341 8.66 2.97 -19.84
C ASP A 341 8.76 4.31 -20.60
N VAL A 342 7.66 4.70 -21.26
CA VAL A 342 7.60 5.92 -22.07
C VAL A 342 6.44 6.79 -21.62
N ARG A 343 6.75 7.98 -21.12
CA ARG A 343 5.73 9.02 -20.86
C ARG A 343 5.21 9.60 -22.17
N LEU A 344 3.94 10.02 -22.18
CA LEU A 344 3.30 10.63 -23.34
C LEU A 344 3.96 11.97 -23.74
N ALA A 345 4.66 12.63 -22.81
CA ALA A 345 5.51 13.78 -23.12
C ALA A 345 6.69 13.45 -24.08
N ASN A 346 7.16 12.20 -24.06
CA ASN A 346 8.28 11.72 -24.88
C ASN A 346 7.83 10.85 -26.08
N PHE A 347 6.55 10.46 -26.12
CA PHE A 347 6.02 9.47 -27.08
C PHE A 347 6.33 9.83 -28.54
N ASP A 348 6.04 11.06 -28.99
CA ASP A 348 6.29 11.46 -30.39
C ASP A 348 7.77 11.45 -30.76
N ALA A 349 8.66 11.76 -29.81
CA ALA A 349 10.10 11.72 -30.02
C ALA A 349 10.62 10.28 -30.12
N VAL A 350 10.16 9.38 -29.25
CA VAL A 350 10.48 7.94 -29.30
C VAL A 350 9.92 7.30 -30.58
N ALA A 351 8.64 7.55 -30.89
CA ALA A 351 7.98 7.03 -32.09
C ALA A 351 8.68 7.49 -33.38
N SER A 352 9.10 8.76 -33.45
CA SER A 352 9.87 9.30 -34.57
C SER A 352 11.22 8.59 -34.72
N GLN A 353 11.90 8.23 -33.63
CA GLN A 353 13.14 7.47 -33.70
C GLN A 353 12.90 6.03 -34.18
N LEU A 354 11.89 5.32 -33.67
CA LEU A 354 11.54 3.97 -34.12
C LEU A 354 11.22 3.91 -35.63
N VAL A 355 10.48 4.91 -36.15
CA VAL A 355 10.22 5.06 -37.60
C VAL A 355 11.51 5.35 -38.38
N ASN A 356 12.31 6.33 -37.95
CA ASN A 356 13.54 6.72 -38.64
C ASN A 356 14.63 5.63 -38.63
N LYS A 357 14.56 4.66 -37.70
CA LYS A 357 15.42 3.47 -37.64
C LYS A 357 14.87 2.29 -38.46
N GLY A 358 13.64 2.35 -38.94
CA GLY A 358 12.97 1.25 -39.64
C GLY A 358 12.54 0.10 -38.72
N VAL A 359 12.38 0.36 -37.42
CA VAL A 359 11.83 -0.63 -36.46
C VAL A 359 10.32 -0.79 -36.69
N VAL A 360 9.64 0.29 -37.06
CA VAL A 360 8.24 0.32 -37.52
C VAL A 360 8.12 1.16 -38.79
N ASN A 361 7.11 0.89 -39.62
CA ASN A 361 6.94 1.60 -40.89
C ASN A 361 6.33 3.01 -40.72
N LYS A 362 5.55 3.23 -39.65
CA LYS A 362 4.81 4.46 -39.34
C LYS A 362 4.38 4.44 -37.87
N VAL A 363 4.12 5.61 -37.29
CA VAL A 363 3.63 5.76 -35.90
C VAL A 363 2.29 5.02 -35.68
N ALA A 364 1.49 4.84 -36.74
CA ALA A 364 0.24 4.10 -36.67
C ALA A 364 0.37 2.55 -36.53
N ASP A 365 1.60 2.02 -36.54
CA ASP A 365 1.89 0.61 -36.24
C ASP A 365 2.34 0.40 -34.77
N ILE A 366 2.26 1.43 -33.92
CA ILE A 366 2.73 1.41 -32.53
C ILE A 366 1.55 1.33 -31.55
N GLY A 367 1.60 0.35 -30.64
CA GLY A 367 0.74 0.22 -29.46
C GLY A 367 1.25 0.97 -28.21
N TYR A 368 0.31 1.29 -27.30
CA TYR A 368 0.61 1.89 -26.00
C TYR A 368 -0.38 1.42 -24.92
N GLY A 369 0.06 1.37 -23.66
CA GLY A 369 -0.79 1.12 -22.49
C GLY A 369 -1.16 -0.35 -22.25
N LEU A 370 -2.07 -0.56 -21.29
CA LEU A 370 -2.41 -1.89 -20.73
C LEU A 370 -2.71 -2.98 -21.78
N VAL A 371 -3.46 -2.62 -22.82
CA VAL A 371 -3.92 -3.47 -23.93
C VAL A 371 -3.35 -3.02 -25.28
N GLN A 372 -2.16 -2.40 -25.25
CA GLN A 372 -1.40 -1.93 -26.42
C GLN A 372 -2.28 -1.34 -27.54
N TRP A 373 -3.13 -0.36 -27.22
CA TRP A 373 -4.08 0.24 -28.17
C TRP A 373 -3.35 0.59 -29.47
N THR A 374 -3.64 -0.10 -30.56
CA THR A 374 -2.91 0.06 -31.83
C THR A 374 -3.86 0.55 -32.93
N PRO A 375 -3.60 1.71 -33.58
CA PRO A 375 -2.58 2.70 -33.22
C PRO A 375 -2.85 3.37 -31.87
N ALA A 376 -1.79 3.77 -31.15
CA ALA A 376 -1.87 4.42 -29.84
C ALA A 376 -2.73 5.69 -29.83
N SER A 377 -2.85 6.36 -30.98
CA SER A 377 -3.75 7.50 -31.19
C SER A 377 -5.24 7.19 -30.91
N LYS A 378 -5.69 5.93 -31.00
CA LYS A 378 -7.04 5.49 -30.59
C LYS A 378 -7.38 5.94 -29.16
N MET A 379 -6.41 5.86 -28.25
CA MET A 379 -6.54 6.32 -26.87
C MET A 379 -5.96 7.74 -26.72
N ILE A 380 -4.69 7.94 -27.08
CA ILE A 380 -3.94 9.17 -26.77
C ILE A 380 -4.60 10.40 -27.39
N LEU A 381 -4.79 10.43 -28.72
CA LEU A 381 -5.36 11.59 -29.39
C LEU A 381 -6.85 11.77 -29.07
N THR A 382 -7.61 10.69 -28.93
CA THR A 382 -9.01 10.75 -28.47
C THR A 382 -9.13 11.45 -27.12
N SER A 383 -8.24 11.12 -26.18
CA SER A 383 -8.20 11.69 -24.84
C SER A 383 -7.70 13.14 -24.82
N GLN A 384 -6.63 13.44 -25.56
CA GLN A 384 -6.11 14.80 -25.69
C GLN A 384 -7.11 15.75 -26.39
N ASN A 385 -7.85 15.27 -27.39
CA ASN A 385 -8.93 16.03 -28.04
C ASN A 385 -10.10 16.34 -27.08
N ALA A 386 -10.30 15.53 -26.04
CA ALA A 386 -11.22 15.80 -24.93
C ALA A 386 -10.57 16.59 -23.78
N SER A 387 -9.37 17.17 -24.00
CA SER A 387 -8.60 17.94 -23.02
C SER A 387 -8.15 17.17 -21.77
N ILE A 388 -8.09 15.84 -21.84
CA ILE A 388 -7.54 15.00 -20.75
C ILE A 388 -6.00 15.15 -20.71
N PRO A 389 -5.39 15.50 -19.56
CA PRO A 389 -3.93 15.66 -19.44
C PRO A 389 -3.18 14.33 -19.62
N ASN A 390 -1.98 14.38 -20.21
CA ASN A 390 -1.09 13.22 -20.38
C ASN A 390 -0.92 12.41 -19.08
N ALA A 391 -0.64 13.08 -17.96
CA ALA A 391 -0.45 12.43 -16.65
C ALA A 391 -1.71 11.69 -16.13
N GLN A 392 -2.91 12.00 -16.64
CA GLN A 392 -4.13 11.25 -16.35
C GLN A 392 -4.29 10.06 -17.31
N ILE A 393 -3.97 10.24 -18.60
CA ILE A 393 -3.98 9.16 -19.62
C ILE A 393 -2.95 8.06 -19.27
N GLU A 394 -1.85 8.44 -18.62
CA GLU A 394 -0.78 7.58 -18.10
C GLU A 394 -1.22 6.69 -16.91
N THR A 395 -2.41 6.91 -16.31
CA THR A 395 -2.88 6.12 -15.15
C THR A 395 -3.54 4.79 -15.54
N ILE A 396 -3.38 3.77 -14.69
CA ILE A 396 -4.06 2.48 -14.84
C ILE A 396 -5.58 2.63 -14.75
N GLN A 397 -6.09 3.54 -13.89
CA GLN A 397 -7.51 3.82 -13.71
C GLN A 397 -8.15 4.41 -14.97
N TYR A 398 -7.53 5.43 -15.59
CA TYR A 398 -8.05 6.01 -16.82
C TYR A 398 -8.07 4.98 -17.96
N GLN A 399 -7.00 4.21 -18.11
CA GLN A 399 -6.90 3.17 -19.14
C GLN A 399 -7.94 2.06 -18.92
N LEU A 400 -8.21 1.65 -17.67
CA LEU A 400 -9.27 0.70 -17.34
C LEU A 400 -10.68 1.24 -17.61
N GLN A 401 -10.95 2.50 -17.27
CA GLN A 401 -12.25 3.12 -17.56
C GLN A 401 -12.47 3.29 -19.07
N PHE A 402 -11.44 3.71 -19.83
CA PHE A 402 -11.48 3.80 -21.29
C PHE A 402 -11.75 2.42 -21.94
N LEU A 403 -11.07 1.38 -21.47
CA LEU A 403 -11.32 -0.01 -21.89
C LEU A 403 -12.74 -0.47 -21.55
N TRP A 404 -13.24 -0.17 -20.34
CA TRP A 404 -14.59 -0.56 -19.92
C TRP A 404 -15.67 0.07 -20.80
N GLU A 405 -15.54 1.37 -21.08
CA GLU A 405 -16.46 2.06 -21.99
C GLU A 405 -16.51 1.35 -23.34
N GLN A 406 -15.34 1.05 -23.92
CA GLN A 406 -15.26 0.32 -25.19
C GLN A 406 -15.98 -1.04 -25.15
N LEU A 407 -15.79 -1.84 -24.09
CA LEU A 407 -16.43 -3.14 -23.92
C LEU A 407 -17.95 -3.04 -23.69
N SER A 408 -18.41 -1.98 -23.02
CA SER A 408 -19.86 -1.70 -22.85
C SER A 408 -20.52 -1.13 -24.11
N GLY A 409 -19.72 -0.64 -25.07
CA GLY A 409 -20.16 -0.03 -26.33
C GLY A 409 -20.25 1.49 -26.33
N THR A 410 -19.86 2.13 -25.22
CA THR A 410 -19.67 3.57 -25.13
C THR A 410 -18.20 3.94 -25.36
N GLY A 411 -17.86 5.20 -25.13
CA GLY A 411 -16.53 5.75 -25.27
C GLY A 411 -16.57 7.21 -24.87
N LEU A 412 -15.40 7.84 -24.84
CA LEU A 412 -15.21 9.18 -24.30
C LEU A 412 -16.26 10.18 -24.82
N GLY A 413 -16.93 10.87 -23.89
CA GLY A 413 -18.05 11.78 -24.20
C GLY A 413 -19.39 11.11 -24.56
N GLY A 414 -19.57 9.82 -24.28
CA GLY A 414 -20.79 9.07 -24.63
C GLY A 414 -20.81 8.54 -26.08
N SER A 415 -19.65 8.55 -26.75
CA SER A 415 -19.50 8.12 -28.14
C SER A 415 -19.79 6.61 -28.31
N VAL A 416 -20.56 6.21 -29.32
CA VAL A 416 -20.79 4.78 -29.63
C VAL A 416 -19.57 4.18 -30.34
N VAL A 417 -19.09 3.02 -29.90
CA VAL A 417 -17.93 2.34 -30.50
C VAL A 417 -18.20 0.87 -30.85
N SER A 418 -17.41 0.30 -31.76
CA SER A 418 -17.58 -1.06 -32.29
C SER A 418 -17.23 -2.19 -31.32
N GLU A 419 -16.49 -1.89 -30.25
CA GLU A 419 -15.90 -2.89 -29.36
C GLU A 419 -16.90 -3.55 -28.40
N LYS A 420 -18.17 -3.09 -28.36
CA LYS A 420 -19.25 -3.75 -27.62
C LYS A 420 -19.36 -5.24 -27.92
N SER A 421 -19.12 -5.60 -29.19
CA SER A 421 -19.17 -6.99 -29.65
C SER A 421 -18.14 -7.90 -28.95
N ALA A 422 -17.05 -7.35 -28.41
CA ALA A 422 -16.09 -8.09 -27.59
C ALA A 422 -16.55 -8.21 -26.13
N GLY A 423 -17.11 -7.15 -25.54
CA GLY A 423 -17.73 -7.23 -24.20
C GLY A 423 -18.92 -8.21 -24.16
N ASP A 424 -19.76 -8.19 -25.18
CA ASP A 424 -20.85 -9.16 -25.37
C ASP A 424 -20.35 -10.60 -25.57
N LYS A 425 -19.07 -10.81 -25.95
CA LYS A 425 -18.43 -12.12 -25.98
C LYS A 425 -17.83 -12.52 -24.64
N MET A 426 -17.23 -11.59 -23.90
CA MET A 426 -16.71 -11.84 -22.54
C MET A 426 -17.82 -12.31 -21.60
N LEU A 427 -18.98 -11.65 -21.62
CA LEU A 427 -20.14 -11.99 -20.78
C LEU A 427 -20.75 -13.38 -21.06
N LEU A 428 -20.33 -14.05 -22.14
CA LEU A 428 -20.74 -15.43 -22.47
C LEU A 428 -19.73 -16.49 -22.00
N THR A 429 -18.58 -16.09 -21.46
CA THR A 429 -17.53 -17.02 -21.00
C THR A 429 -17.74 -17.47 -19.57
N THR A 430 -17.38 -18.72 -19.28
CA THR A 430 -17.62 -19.42 -18.02
C THR A 430 -16.36 -19.97 -17.37
N THR A 431 -15.25 -20.08 -18.11
CA THR A 431 -13.93 -20.46 -17.57
C THR A 431 -12.87 -19.39 -17.87
N VAL A 432 -11.75 -19.48 -17.15
CA VAL A 432 -10.61 -18.55 -17.29
C VAL A 432 -10.01 -18.63 -18.71
N GLU A 433 -9.95 -19.83 -19.25
CA GLU A 433 -9.43 -20.12 -20.58
C GLU A 433 -10.38 -19.61 -21.68
N GLU A 434 -11.70 -19.79 -21.51
CA GLU A 434 -12.70 -19.18 -22.39
C GLU A 434 -12.60 -17.66 -22.39
N ALA A 435 -12.46 -17.03 -21.21
CA ALA A 435 -12.32 -15.59 -21.06
C ALA A 435 -11.04 -15.05 -21.72
N ALA A 436 -9.89 -15.69 -21.48
CA ALA A 436 -8.62 -15.30 -22.07
C ALA A 436 -8.63 -15.41 -23.60
N ILE A 437 -9.22 -16.50 -24.13
CA ILE A 437 -9.38 -16.70 -25.58
C ILE A 437 -10.39 -15.71 -26.17
N ALA A 438 -11.51 -15.42 -25.49
CA ALA A 438 -12.51 -14.48 -25.98
C ALA A 438 -11.98 -13.04 -26.03
N PHE A 439 -11.25 -12.59 -25.01
CA PHE A 439 -10.65 -11.26 -25.01
C PHE A 439 -9.59 -11.13 -26.11
N GLY A 440 -8.65 -12.09 -26.19
CA GLY A 440 -7.60 -12.12 -27.20
C GLY A 440 -8.13 -12.18 -28.63
N ARG A 441 -9.22 -12.93 -28.87
CA ARG A 441 -9.83 -13.06 -30.19
C ARG A 441 -10.69 -11.87 -30.60
N TRP A 442 -11.52 -11.33 -29.70
CA TRP A 442 -12.57 -10.38 -30.07
C TRP A 442 -12.19 -8.92 -29.77
N TYR A 443 -11.41 -8.67 -28.71
CA TYR A 443 -10.93 -7.33 -28.35
C TYR A 443 -9.53 -7.05 -28.93
N GLU A 444 -8.51 -7.83 -28.53
CA GLU A 444 -7.13 -7.56 -28.95
C GLU A 444 -6.95 -7.80 -30.45
N ARG A 445 -7.42 -8.96 -30.94
CA ARG A 445 -7.27 -9.41 -32.33
C ARG A 445 -5.81 -9.37 -32.78
N PHE A 446 -4.92 -9.86 -31.91
CA PHE A 446 -3.48 -9.98 -32.18
C PHE A 446 -3.22 -10.82 -33.44
N GLN A 447 -2.00 -10.74 -33.99
CA GLN A 447 -1.68 -11.37 -35.27
C GLN A 447 -1.98 -12.88 -35.25
N ASP A 448 -2.73 -13.34 -36.27
CA ASP A 448 -3.17 -14.73 -36.43
C ASP A 448 -4.05 -15.26 -35.26
N SER A 449 -4.77 -14.39 -34.56
CA SER A 449 -5.73 -14.72 -33.50
C SER A 449 -6.95 -15.54 -33.96
N ASP A 450 -7.30 -15.55 -35.25
CA ASP A 450 -8.32 -16.46 -35.77
C ASP A 450 -7.90 -17.95 -35.71
N ASN A 451 -6.59 -18.22 -35.63
CA ASN A 451 -6.04 -19.55 -35.38
C ASN A 451 -5.96 -19.80 -33.86
N LEU A 452 -6.90 -20.55 -33.31
CA LEU A 452 -6.91 -20.94 -31.89
C LEU A 452 -5.75 -21.87 -31.48
N GLY A 453 -4.95 -22.37 -32.44
CA GLY A 453 -3.70 -23.08 -32.19
C GLY A 453 -2.45 -22.18 -32.12
N ASN A 454 -2.62 -20.86 -32.10
CA ASN A 454 -1.52 -19.89 -31.97
C ASN A 454 -0.96 -19.90 -30.52
N ASN A 455 0.37 -19.97 -30.37
CA ASN A 455 1.03 -20.13 -29.06
C ASN A 455 0.75 -18.96 -28.09
N GLN A 456 0.46 -17.76 -28.62
CA GLN A 456 0.05 -16.62 -27.79
C GLN A 456 -1.20 -16.92 -26.94
N TYR A 457 -2.11 -17.79 -27.39
CA TYR A 457 -3.23 -18.22 -26.55
C TYR A 457 -2.77 -19.09 -25.37
N VAL A 458 -1.73 -19.91 -25.53
CA VAL A 458 -1.17 -20.73 -24.44
C VAL A 458 -0.56 -19.82 -23.36
N GLU A 459 0.22 -18.83 -23.79
CA GLU A 459 0.85 -17.84 -22.91
C GLU A 459 -0.20 -17.01 -22.15
N ARG A 460 -1.19 -16.46 -22.85
CA ARG A 460 -2.27 -15.64 -22.27
C ARG A 460 -3.20 -16.46 -21.36
N VAL A 461 -3.43 -17.74 -21.67
CA VAL A 461 -4.21 -18.66 -20.81
C VAL A 461 -3.44 -19.04 -19.55
N SER A 462 -2.13 -19.31 -19.61
CA SER A 462 -1.31 -19.56 -18.41
C SER A 462 -1.33 -18.34 -17.49
N ALA A 463 -1.05 -17.15 -18.04
CA ALA A 463 -1.08 -15.89 -17.32
C ALA A 463 -2.46 -15.58 -16.70
N ALA A 464 -3.56 -15.92 -17.39
CA ALA A 464 -4.91 -15.80 -16.84
C ALA A 464 -5.16 -16.80 -15.70
N LEU A 465 -4.74 -18.06 -15.82
CA LEU A 465 -4.90 -19.08 -14.78
C LEU A 465 -4.09 -18.74 -13.52
N GLU A 466 -2.86 -18.25 -13.68
CA GLU A 466 -2.00 -17.78 -12.60
C GLU A 466 -2.60 -16.55 -11.89
N ALA A 467 -3.14 -15.59 -12.64
CA ALA A 467 -3.86 -14.44 -12.09
C ALA A 467 -5.14 -14.87 -11.36
N TYR A 468 -5.91 -15.81 -11.92
CA TYR A 468 -7.12 -16.36 -11.30
C TYR A 468 -6.78 -17.07 -10.00
N ASP A 469 -5.81 -17.99 -9.98
CA ASP A 469 -5.46 -18.75 -8.78
C ASP A 469 -4.98 -17.86 -7.63
N ARG A 470 -4.30 -16.75 -7.93
CA ARG A 470 -3.86 -15.76 -6.94
C ARG A 470 -5.01 -14.84 -6.46
N LEU A 471 -5.98 -14.51 -7.31
CA LEU A 471 -6.93 -13.41 -7.04
C LEU A 471 -8.39 -13.85 -6.82
N LYS A 472 -8.81 -15.06 -7.21
CA LYS A 472 -10.19 -15.58 -7.09
C LYS A 472 -10.80 -15.60 -5.68
N GLY A 473 -9.98 -15.45 -4.64
CA GLY A 473 -10.44 -15.30 -3.26
C GLY A 473 -10.85 -13.87 -2.86
N ILE A 474 -10.66 -12.89 -3.74
CA ILE A 474 -11.00 -11.48 -3.51
C ILE A 474 -12.47 -11.27 -3.89
N ASP A 475 -13.38 -11.44 -2.92
CA ASP A 475 -14.79 -11.10 -3.07
C ASP A 475 -15.01 -9.60 -2.84
N VAL A 476 -15.82 -8.99 -3.71
CA VAL A 476 -16.25 -7.58 -3.64
C VAL A 476 -16.99 -7.28 -2.33
N GLN A 477 -17.62 -8.29 -1.72
CA GLN A 477 -18.37 -8.11 -0.46
C GLN A 477 -17.54 -8.39 0.82
N THR A 478 -16.36 -8.99 0.74
CA THR A 478 -15.51 -9.26 1.93
C THR A 478 -14.68 -8.06 2.40
N VAL A 479 -15.25 -6.86 2.37
CA VAL A 479 -14.69 -5.68 3.06
C VAL A 479 -15.21 -5.64 4.50
N SER A 480 -14.90 -6.68 5.28
CA SER A 480 -15.16 -6.67 6.72
C SER A 480 -14.27 -5.63 7.40
N SER A 481 -14.89 -4.63 8.03
CA SER A 481 -14.24 -3.43 8.59
C SER A 481 -13.01 -3.76 9.46
N GLY A 482 -11.83 -3.61 8.88
CA GLY A 482 -10.56 -4.04 9.48
C GLY A 482 -9.30 -3.53 8.75
N VAL A 483 -9.42 -3.19 7.45
CA VAL A 483 -8.46 -2.27 6.82
C VAL A 483 -8.74 -0.86 7.33
N SER A 484 -7.74 -0.24 7.95
CA SER A 484 -7.75 1.20 8.21
C SER A 484 -7.56 1.93 6.88
N CYS A 485 -8.65 2.15 6.15
CA CYS A 485 -8.68 3.01 4.97
C CYS A 485 -8.35 4.44 5.41
N GLY A 486 -7.05 4.77 5.43
CA GLY A 486 -6.60 6.15 5.44
C GLY A 486 -7.04 6.80 4.13
N TYR A 487 -8.20 7.42 4.14
CA TYR A 487 -8.66 8.25 3.04
C TYR A 487 -7.56 9.29 2.75
N SER A 488 -7.05 9.29 1.52
CA SER A 488 -6.06 10.26 1.04
C SER A 488 -6.73 11.21 0.06
N VAL A 489 -6.37 12.50 0.09
CA VAL A 489 -6.93 13.49 -0.83
C VAL A 489 -6.27 13.38 -2.22
N GLY A 490 -7.06 13.61 -3.27
CA GLY A 490 -6.53 13.85 -4.61
C GLY A 490 -6.13 15.31 -4.82
N VAL A 491 -5.47 15.60 -5.94
CA VAL A 491 -4.98 16.95 -6.31
C VAL A 491 -6.05 18.06 -6.37
N ASN A 492 -7.33 17.69 -6.29
CA ASN A 492 -8.50 18.53 -6.43
C ASN A 492 -9.47 18.43 -5.23
N GLY A 493 -9.15 17.65 -4.19
CA GLY A 493 -10.08 17.27 -3.13
C GLY A 493 -10.51 15.80 -3.20
N TRP A 494 -11.75 15.53 -2.79
CA TRP A 494 -12.26 14.19 -2.53
C TRP A 494 -13.32 13.71 -3.53
N ASP A 495 -13.18 12.45 -3.96
CA ASP A 495 -14.10 11.73 -4.83
C ASP A 495 -15.30 11.18 -4.03
N LEU A 496 -16.44 10.87 -4.67
CA LEU A 496 -17.39 9.94 -4.04
C LEU A 496 -16.90 8.49 -4.25
N PRO A 497 -17.30 7.53 -3.39
CA PRO A 497 -16.96 6.11 -3.58
C PRO A 497 -17.29 5.61 -5.00
N GLY A 498 -16.25 5.22 -5.75
CA GLY A 498 -16.35 4.74 -7.13
C GLY A 498 -16.15 5.80 -8.23
N GLU A 499 -15.85 7.06 -7.89
CA GLU A 499 -15.52 8.11 -8.88
C GLU A 499 -14.02 8.23 -9.15
N GLY A 500 -13.17 7.88 -8.18
CA GLY A 500 -11.71 7.99 -8.26
C GLY A 500 -11.01 7.34 -7.06
N ASP A 501 -9.69 7.46 -7.01
CA ASP A 501 -8.81 6.82 -6.02
C ASP A 501 -8.84 7.49 -4.63
N HIS A 502 -9.49 8.65 -4.51
CA HIS A 502 -9.51 9.46 -3.30
C HIS A 502 -10.93 9.62 -2.71
N PRO A 503 -11.65 8.51 -2.44
CA PRO A 503 -13.04 8.57 -2.02
C PRO A 503 -13.19 9.17 -0.61
N MET A 504 -14.23 9.97 -0.40
CA MET A 504 -14.71 10.31 0.95
C MET A 504 -15.70 9.28 1.49
N ALA A 505 -16.00 9.34 2.78
CA ALA A 505 -17.19 8.70 3.33
C ALA A 505 -18.44 9.41 2.81
N TYR A 506 -19.41 8.66 2.25
CA TYR A 506 -20.63 9.23 1.66
C TYR A 506 -21.89 8.57 2.21
N TYR A 507 -22.67 9.36 2.97
CA TYR A 507 -23.86 8.95 3.70
C TYR A 507 -25.04 9.82 3.32
N SER A 508 -26.22 9.21 3.13
CA SER A 508 -27.45 9.94 2.87
C SER A 508 -28.28 10.08 4.13
N GLN A 509 -28.77 11.30 4.39
CA GLN A 509 -29.79 11.54 5.41
C GLN A 509 -31.17 11.00 4.96
N MET A 510 -31.35 10.75 3.66
CA MET A 510 -32.63 10.38 3.09
C MET A 510 -32.97 8.92 3.39
N ARG A 511 -34.28 8.62 3.44
CA ARG A 511 -34.77 7.24 3.33
C ARG A 511 -34.39 6.67 1.96
N LYS A 512 -33.98 5.41 1.90
CA LYS A 512 -33.59 4.75 0.63
C LYS A 512 -34.69 4.78 -0.44
N SER A 513 -35.97 4.83 -0.03
CA SER A 513 -37.11 5.02 -0.95
C SER A 513 -37.14 6.39 -1.63
N SER A 514 -36.76 7.45 -0.91
CA SER A 514 -36.78 8.85 -1.38
C SER A 514 -35.48 9.27 -2.07
N ALA A 515 -34.36 8.66 -1.70
CA ALA A 515 -33.05 8.88 -2.32
C ALA A 515 -33.00 8.34 -3.76
N PRO A 516 -32.12 8.86 -4.64
CA PRO A 516 -31.75 8.18 -5.87
C PRO A 516 -31.03 6.86 -5.56
N ASP A 517 -31.07 5.93 -6.51
CA ASP A 517 -30.29 4.71 -6.46
C ASP A 517 -28.85 5.05 -6.91
N ASP A 518 -27.97 5.30 -5.94
CA ASP A 518 -26.61 5.82 -6.11
C ASP A 518 -25.61 4.83 -5.48
N PRO A 519 -24.76 4.16 -6.26
CA PRO A 519 -23.86 3.12 -5.76
C PRO A 519 -22.75 3.66 -4.86
N ALA A 520 -22.52 4.98 -4.85
CA ALA A 520 -21.54 5.61 -3.98
C ALA A 520 -22.04 5.74 -2.52
N VAL A 521 -23.35 5.67 -2.26
CA VAL A 521 -23.92 5.86 -0.93
C VAL A 521 -23.68 4.63 -0.06
N GLN A 522 -22.81 4.79 0.94
CA GLN A 522 -22.39 3.73 1.87
C GLN A 522 -23.44 3.44 2.95
N GLY A 523 -24.43 4.32 3.14
CA GLY A 523 -25.53 4.12 4.09
C GLY A 523 -26.65 5.16 3.93
N TYR A 524 -27.89 4.72 4.17
CA TYR A 524 -29.10 5.53 4.14
C TYR A 524 -29.71 5.56 5.54
N TYR A 525 -29.62 6.70 6.23
CA TYR A 525 -29.91 6.79 7.66
C TYR A 525 -31.26 7.47 7.97
N GLY A 526 -32.10 7.72 6.97
CA GLY A 526 -33.30 8.56 7.14
C GLY A 526 -34.41 8.04 8.06
N ASP A 527 -34.36 6.78 8.48
CA ASP A 527 -35.28 6.21 9.47
C ASP A 527 -34.70 6.18 10.89
N GLU A 528 -33.43 6.55 11.07
CA GLU A 528 -32.76 6.65 12.37
C GLU A 528 -33.21 7.89 13.15
N PRO A 529 -33.24 7.84 14.49
CA PRO A 529 -33.74 8.93 15.33
C PRO A 529 -32.79 10.14 15.39
N TYR A 530 -33.35 11.33 15.62
CA TYR A 530 -32.61 12.53 16.02
C TYR A 530 -33.43 13.37 16.99
N GLY A 531 -33.26 13.13 18.29
CA GLY A 531 -34.15 13.63 19.33
C GLY A 531 -35.56 13.06 19.16
N GLU A 532 -36.58 13.91 19.17
CA GLU A 532 -37.97 13.54 18.88
C GLU A 532 -38.27 13.33 17.38
N GLY A 533 -37.29 13.60 16.50
CA GLY A 533 -37.40 13.51 15.06
C GLY A 533 -36.63 12.34 14.45
N THR A 534 -36.39 12.41 13.14
CA THR A 534 -35.57 11.46 12.37
C THR A 534 -34.51 12.18 11.56
N ILE A 535 -33.42 11.48 11.22
CA ILE A 535 -32.33 12.01 10.40
C ILE A 535 -32.82 12.49 9.01
N ALA A 536 -33.88 11.91 8.45
CA ALA A 536 -34.48 12.42 7.20
C ALA A 536 -35.04 13.85 7.34
N GLY A 537 -35.54 14.23 8.51
CA GLY A 537 -36.12 15.56 8.74
C GLY A 537 -35.08 16.66 8.92
N CYS A 538 -34.15 16.48 9.86
CA CYS A 538 -33.20 17.52 10.27
C CYS A 538 -31.74 17.05 10.43
N GLY A 539 -31.41 15.85 9.95
CA GLY A 539 -30.11 15.21 10.11
C GLY A 539 -29.00 15.70 9.17
N CYS A 540 -29.18 16.81 8.46
CA CYS A 540 -28.19 17.37 7.53
C CYS A 540 -26.85 17.69 8.21
N GLY A 541 -26.89 18.29 9.41
CA GLY A 541 -25.73 18.54 10.25
C GLY A 541 -25.02 17.25 10.69
N PRO A 542 -25.68 16.34 11.43
CA PRO A 542 -25.11 15.05 11.83
C PRO A 542 -24.53 14.24 10.68
N THR A 543 -25.23 14.17 9.54
CA THR A 543 -24.79 13.39 8.38
C THR A 543 -23.56 14.01 7.71
N SER A 544 -23.54 15.33 7.53
CA SER A 544 -22.38 16.04 6.97
C SER A 544 -21.16 15.94 7.87
N TRP A 545 -21.35 16.11 9.19
CA TRP A 545 -20.28 16.01 10.16
C TRP A 545 -19.72 14.57 10.26
N ALA A 546 -20.59 13.55 10.21
CA ALA A 546 -20.19 12.13 10.15
C ALA A 546 -19.33 11.81 8.91
N MET A 547 -19.70 12.31 7.74
CA MET A 547 -18.89 12.18 6.52
C MET A 547 -17.53 12.87 6.64
N ILE A 548 -17.49 14.11 7.16
CA ILE A 548 -16.25 14.87 7.34
C ILE A 548 -15.32 14.18 8.34
N VAL A 549 -15.81 13.83 9.53
CA VAL A 549 -15.01 13.18 10.58
C VAL A 549 -14.48 11.83 10.10
N THR A 550 -15.31 11.02 9.44
CA THR A 550 -14.87 9.73 8.92
C THR A 550 -13.77 9.89 7.87
N THR A 551 -13.93 10.82 6.94
CA THR A 551 -12.96 11.07 5.86
C THR A 551 -11.63 11.60 6.43
N LEU A 552 -11.65 12.69 7.20
CA LEU A 552 -10.42 13.35 7.65
C LEU A 552 -9.66 12.57 8.74
N THR A 553 -10.33 11.68 9.49
CA THR A 553 -9.68 10.93 10.59
C THR A 553 -9.44 9.46 10.28
N GLY A 554 -10.09 8.87 9.26
CA GLY A 554 -10.12 7.44 9.00
C GLY A 554 -10.96 6.62 10.00
N LYS A 555 -11.51 7.25 11.05
CA LYS A 555 -12.35 6.58 12.05
C LYS A 555 -13.80 6.58 11.57
N LYS A 556 -14.37 5.40 11.33
CA LYS A 556 -15.78 5.26 10.95
C LYS A 556 -16.70 5.86 12.02
N VAL A 557 -17.36 6.97 11.70
CA VAL A 557 -18.36 7.67 12.52
C VAL A 557 -19.62 7.80 11.68
N GLU A 558 -20.72 7.20 12.13
CA GLU A 558 -21.98 7.17 11.38
C GLU A 558 -22.94 8.30 11.83
N PRO A 559 -23.87 8.77 10.97
CA PRO A 559 -24.78 9.86 11.32
C PRO A 559 -25.57 9.69 12.62
N PRO A 560 -26.03 8.48 13.03
CA PRO A 560 -26.70 8.28 14.32
C PRO A 560 -25.79 8.54 15.53
N GLU A 561 -24.48 8.30 15.44
CA GLU A 561 -23.54 8.58 16.53
C GLU A 561 -23.47 10.09 16.79
N VAL A 562 -23.33 10.87 15.72
CA VAL A 562 -23.28 12.34 15.81
C VAL A 562 -24.64 12.91 16.22
N ALA A 563 -25.74 12.35 15.72
CA ALA A 563 -27.10 12.76 16.08
C ALA A 563 -27.40 12.54 17.57
N ASN A 564 -27.03 11.37 18.11
CA ASN A 564 -27.17 11.05 19.53
C ASN A 564 -26.28 11.95 20.40
N TRP A 565 -24.99 12.08 20.07
CA TRP A 565 -24.08 12.96 20.81
C TRP A 565 -24.55 14.42 20.82
N ALA A 566 -25.06 14.92 19.69
CA ALA A 566 -25.62 16.27 19.61
C ALA A 566 -26.90 16.41 20.46
N ALA A 567 -27.77 15.40 20.48
CA ALA A 567 -28.98 15.41 21.30
C ALA A 567 -28.67 15.35 22.81
N GLU A 568 -27.78 14.46 23.24
CA GLU A 568 -27.36 14.29 24.63
C GLU A 568 -26.74 15.57 25.23
N ASN A 569 -26.03 16.35 24.41
CA ASN A 569 -25.38 17.59 24.82
C ASN A 569 -26.24 18.86 24.60
N GLY A 570 -27.51 18.71 24.20
CA GLY A 570 -28.41 19.84 23.96
C GLY A 570 -28.08 20.68 22.72
N LEU A 571 -27.32 20.13 21.77
CA LEU A 571 -26.81 20.77 20.55
C LEU A 571 -27.75 20.62 19.35
N ARG A 572 -29.03 20.33 19.61
CA ARG A 572 -30.10 20.37 18.60
C ARG A 572 -30.72 21.76 18.63
N SER A 573 -30.97 22.35 17.46
CA SER A 573 -31.67 23.64 17.39
C SER A 573 -33.17 23.43 17.66
N GLY A 574 -33.78 24.36 18.39
CA GLY A 574 -35.23 24.43 18.67
C GLY A 574 -35.82 23.30 19.53
N SER A 575 -37.09 23.49 19.91
CA SER A 575 -37.89 22.59 20.76
C SER A 575 -38.99 21.83 20.02
N GLU A 576 -38.98 21.82 18.68
CA GLU A 576 -39.98 21.12 17.87
C GLU A 576 -39.47 19.74 17.46
N ALA A 577 -40.29 18.88 16.84
CA ALA A 577 -39.83 17.56 16.41
C ALA A 577 -38.67 17.61 15.40
N CYS A 578 -38.56 18.69 14.61
CA CYS A 578 -37.62 18.83 13.50
C CYS A 578 -37.19 20.31 13.33
N SER A 579 -36.23 20.78 14.12
CA SER A 579 -35.83 22.21 14.16
C SER A 579 -34.33 22.47 13.96
N GLY A 580 -33.62 21.54 13.29
CA GLY A 580 -32.25 21.70 12.82
C GLY A 580 -31.15 21.36 13.83
N SER A 581 -29.90 21.61 13.42
CA SER A 581 -28.68 21.37 14.22
C SER A 581 -28.12 22.69 14.76
N ALA A 582 -27.75 22.77 16.04
CA ALA A 582 -26.89 23.86 16.48
C ALA A 582 -25.49 23.66 15.88
N TRP A 583 -24.79 24.73 15.51
CA TRP A 583 -23.46 24.63 14.91
C TRP A 583 -22.42 24.33 16.00
N TRP A 584 -22.38 23.09 16.50
CA TRP A 584 -21.57 22.72 17.67
C TRP A 584 -20.07 22.93 17.48
N TRP A 585 -19.61 22.82 16.24
CA TRP A 585 -18.24 23.13 15.82
C TRP A 585 -17.86 24.62 15.96
N THR A 586 -18.81 25.54 16.17
CA THR A 586 -18.55 26.95 16.53
C THR A 586 -19.10 27.35 17.90
N GLY A 587 -20.20 26.72 18.36
CA GLY A 587 -20.83 27.01 19.65
C GLY A 587 -20.16 26.33 20.85
N VAL A 588 -19.56 25.15 20.67
CA VAL A 588 -18.84 24.37 21.70
C VAL A 588 -17.55 23.76 21.14
N PRO A 589 -16.68 24.54 20.44
CA PRO A 589 -15.60 24.03 19.60
C PRO A 589 -14.69 23.07 20.34
N ALA A 590 -14.15 23.45 21.51
CA ALA A 590 -13.25 22.60 22.29
C ALA A 590 -13.85 21.23 22.69
N MET A 591 -15.18 21.13 22.84
CA MET A 591 -15.86 19.85 23.14
C MET A 591 -16.09 19.01 21.87
N SER A 592 -16.37 19.68 20.74
CA SER A 592 -16.44 19.04 19.41
C SER A 592 -15.07 18.53 18.97
N GLU A 593 -14.03 19.35 19.11
CA GLU A 593 -12.63 19.05 18.80
C GLU A 593 -12.12 17.85 19.62
N ALA A 594 -12.32 17.87 20.94
CA ALA A 594 -11.92 16.77 21.83
C ALA A 594 -12.70 15.47 21.59
N ARG A 595 -13.94 15.53 21.08
CA ARG A 595 -14.72 14.33 20.71
C ARG A 595 -14.29 13.76 19.36
N TRP A 596 -14.15 14.61 18.34
CA TRP A 596 -14.11 14.19 16.94
C TRP A 596 -12.71 14.21 16.32
N GLY A 597 -11.72 14.87 16.94
CA GLY A 597 -10.35 14.97 16.39
C GLY A 597 -10.25 15.86 15.13
N VAL A 598 -11.23 16.73 14.94
CA VAL A 598 -11.26 17.74 13.87
C VAL A 598 -11.69 19.09 14.43
N LYS A 599 -11.10 20.17 13.90
CA LYS A 599 -11.38 21.58 14.24
C LYS A 599 -12.05 22.27 13.05
N ALA A 600 -12.88 23.27 13.29
CA ALA A 600 -13.56 24.02 12.23
C ALA A 600 -13.27 25.52 12.32
N ARG A 601 -13.03 26.16 11.17
CA ARG A 601 -12.81 27.62 11.07
C ARG A 601 -13.65 28.19 9.93
N GLN A 602 -14.29 29.34 10.17
CA GLN A 602 -15.01 30.05 9.11
C GLN A 602 -14.04 30.58 8.04
N ILE A 603 -14.44 30.46 6.77
CA ILE A 603 -13.66 30.90 5.60
C ILE A 603 -14.54 31.71 4.62
N ALA A 604 -13.90 32.44 3.72
CA ALA A 604 -14.53 33.01 2.53
C ALA A 604 -14.53 32.00 1.36
N LEU A 605 -15.46 32.13 0.41
CA LEU A 605 -15.51 31.26 -0.79
C LEU A 605 -14.22 31.36 -1.63
N SER A 606 -13.49 32.48 -1.55
CA SER A 606 -12.17 32.64 -2.18
C SER A 606 -11.07 31.76 -1.58
N GLU A 607 -11.20 31.28 -0.34
CA GLU A 607 -10.28 30.30 0.25
C GLU A 607 -10.62 28.86 -0.17
N ALA A 608 -11.86 28.60 -0.62
CA ALA A 608 -12.41 27.25 -0.69
C ALA A 608 -11.63 26.31 -1.61
N ALA A 609 -11.32 26.76 -2.84
CA ALA A 609 -10.60 25.94 -3.81
C ALA A 609 -9.21 25.49 -3.31
N ASP A 610 -8.51 26.32 -2.54
CA ASP A 610 -7.18 25.99 -2.02
C ASP A 610 -7.27 25.06 -0.80
N GLN A 611 -8.30 25.20 0.05
CA GLN A 611 -8.54 24.30 1.18
C GLN A 611 -8.90 22.87 0.71
N LEU A 612 -9.72 22.74 -0.35
CA LEU A 612 -10.08 21.43 -0.90
C LEU A 612 -8.86 20.70 -1.49
N LYS A 613 -8.02 21.41 -2.25
CA LYS A 613 -6.74 20.88 -2.77
C LYS A 613 -5.74 20.51 -1.68
N ALA A 614 -5.85 21.13 -0.50
CA ALA A 614 -5.03 20.82 0.67
C ALA A 614 -5.53 19.62 1.50
N GLY A 615 -6.64 18.97 1.10
CA GLY A 615 -7.21 17.83 1.83
C GLY A 615 -8.30 18.15 2.83
N ASN A 616 -8.56 19.43 3.10
CA ASN A 616 -9.61 19.81 4.03
C ASN A 616 -10.99 19.68 3.36
N LEU A 617 -11.99 19.27 4.13
CA LEU A 617 -13.39 19.31 3.70
C LEU A 617 -14.04 20.61 4.19
N ILE A 618 -14.99 21.14 3.42
CA ILE A 618 -15.69 22.38 3.78
C ILE A 618 -17.15 22.06 4.08
N LEU A 619 -17.57 22.32 5.31
CA LEU A 619 -18.99 22.32 5.66
C LEU A 619 -19.60 23.63 5.13
N ILE A 620 -20.57 23.52 4.24
CA ILE A 620 -21.28 24.63 3.63
C ILE A 620 -22.71 24.72 4.18
N SER A 621 -23.13 25.93 4.55
CA SER A 621 -24.51 26.25 4.93
C SER A 621 -25.15 27.15 3.88
N VAL A 622 -26.33 26.74 3.40
CA VAL A 622 -27.12 27.48 2.41
C VAL A 622 -28.55 27.74 2.88
N GLY A 623 -29.21 28.73 2.27
CA GLY A 623 -30.60 29.13 2.45
C GLY A 623 -31.25 29.47 1.11
N GLU A 624 -32.36 30.21 1.17
CA GLU A 624 -33.22 30.59 0.03
C GLU A 624 -32.43 31.12 -1.18
N GLY A 625 -32.79 30.67 -2.37
CA GLY A 625 -32.14 31.00 -3.64
C GLY A 625 -30.84 30.25 -3.91
N SER A 626 -30.46 29.26 -3.09
CA SER A 626 -29.33 28.38 -3.38
C SER A 626 -29.76 27.13 -4.14
N PRO A 627 -29.12 26.77 -5.27
CA PRO A 627 -29.42 25.52 -5.95
C PRO A 627 -29.19 24.28 -5.06
N LEU A 628 -28.34 24.39 -4.04
CA LEU A 628 -28.07 23.30 -3.10
C LEU A 628 -29.15 23.15 -2.01
N LEU A 629 -30.13 24.05 -1.92
CA LEU A 629 -31.33 23.87 -1.10
C LEU A 629 -32.39 23.06 -1.89
N SER A 630 -33.34 22.46 -1.18
CA SER A 630 -34.55 21.87 -1.80
C SER A 630 -35.63 22.94 -1.92
N GLU A 631 -36.36 22.97 -3.04
CA GLU A 631 -37.45 23.93 -3.29
C GLU A 631 -38.38 24.08 -2.07
N GLY A 632 -38.50 25.32 -1.55
CA GLY A 632 -39.32 25.63 -0.37
C GLY A 632 -38.74 25.23 1.00
N GLY A 633 -37.46 24.87 1.08
CA GLY A 633 -36.72 24.69 2.34
C GLY A 633 -36.36 26.01 3.04
N ASP A 634 -35.94 25.93 4.30
CA ASP A 634 -35.52 27.07 5.13
C ASP A 634 -33.99 27.15 5.32
N GLY A 635 -33.29 26.01 5.27
CA GLY A 635 -31.83 25.96 5.20
C GLY A 635 -31.29 24.54 5.01
N HIS A 636 -30.04 24.43 4.57
CA HIS A 636 -29.35 23.14 4.42
C HIS A 636 -27.88 23.18 4.85
N LEU A 637 -27.37 22.01 5.24
CA LEU A 637 -25.97 21.75 5.58
C LEU A 637 -25.49 20.54 4.77
N LEU A 638 -24.45 20.75 3.98
CA LEU A 638 -23.80 19.72 3.18
C LEU A 638 -22.28 19.90 3.15
N VAL A 639 -21.58 18.98 2.50
CA VAL A 639 -20.11 19.02 2.39
C VAL A 639 -19.73 19.44 0.97
N MET A 640 -18.88 20.45 0.84
CA MET A 640 -18.14 20.74 -0.39
C MET A 640 -16.84 19.91 -0.34
N ARG A 641 -16.63 19.09 -1.36
CA ARG A 641 -15.65 17.97 -1.34
C ARG A 641 -14.46 18.15 -2.26
N ALA A 642 -14.65 18.78 -3.41
CA ALA A 642 -13.62 18.92 -4.44
C ALA A 642 -13.86 20.14 -5.32
N VAL A 643 -12.83 20.54 -6.06
CA VAL A 643 -12.87 21.59 -7.08
C VAL A 643 -12.36 21.05 -8.41
N THR A 644 -13.11 21.22 -9.49
CA THR A 644 -12.74 20.75 -10.83
C THR A 644 -11.60 21.56 -11.43
N SER A 645 -10.98 21.05 -12.50
CA SER A 645 -9.89 21.74 -13.21
C SER A 645 -10.30 23.08 -13.84
N ASP A 646 -11.58 23.29 -14.14
CA ASP A 646 -12.17 24.56 -14.57
C ASP A 646 -12.67 25.45 -13.40
N GLY A 647 -12.39 25.08 -12.15
CA GLY A 647 -12.62 25.91 -10.97
C GLY A 647 -14.05 25.86 -10.40
N ARG A 648 -14.85 24.86 -10.74
CA ARG A 648 -16.21 24.65 -10.20
C ARG A 648 -16.19 23.69 -9.02
N TYR A 649 -17.15 23.84 -8.11
CA TYR A 649 -17.21 23.11 -6.84
C TYR A 649 -18.10 21.87 -6.94
N LEU A 650 -17.63 20.78 -6.34
CA LEU A 650 -18.35 19.52 -6.16
C LEU A 650 -18.72 19.29 -4.71
N PHE A 651 -19.80 18.56 -4.48
CA PHE A 651 -20.43 18.40 -3.17
C PHE A 651 -20.68 16.92 -2.83
N ALA A 652 -20.87 16.63 -1.56
CA ALA A 652 -21.57 15.45 -1.06
C ALA A 652 -22.85 15.96 -0.37
N ASP A 653 -23.96 15.96 -1.11
CA ASP A 653 -25.25 16.39 -0.64
C ASP A 653 -25.97 15.25 0.10
N THR A 654 -26.02 15.39 1.41
CA THR A 654 -26.74 14.50 2.34
C THR A 654 -28.23 14.34 2.01
N SER A 655 -28.82 15.32 1.31
CA SER A 655 -30.24 15.41 0.95
C SER A 655 -30.55 15.07 -0.52
N ASP A 656 -29.57 14.62 -1.31
CA ASP A 656 -29.79 14.24 -2.72
C ASP A 656 -30.92 13.22 -2.81
N SER A 657 -31.95 13.55 -3.59
CA SER A 657 -33.25 12.88 -3.56
C SER A 657 -33.95 12.94 -4.91
N LYS A 658 -34.83 11.95 -5.16
CA LYS A 658 -35.61 11.84 -6.39
C LYS A 658 -36.43 13.10 -6.70
N SER A 659 -36.88 13.83 -5.67
CA SER A 659 -37.56 15.13 -5.84
C SER A 659 -36.60 16.27 -6.18
N LYS A 660 -35.46 16.37 -5.48
CA LYS A 660 -34.49 17.45 -5.70
C LYS A 660 -33.86 17.39 -7.10
N ARG A 661 -33.58 16.18 -7.60
CA ARG A 661 -33.13 15.96 -8.99
C ARG A 661 -34.20 16.24 -10.05
N ALA A 662 -35.49 16.15 -9.71
CA ALA A 662 -36.58 16.43 -10.64
C ALA A 662 -36.93 17.93 -10.75
N ASN A 663 -36.70 18.69 -9.66
CA ASN A 663 -37.06 20.11 -9.57
C ASN A 663 -35.86 21.07 -9.64
N GLY A 664 -34.62 20.56 -9.68
CA GLY A 664 -33.41 21.38 -9.82
C GLY A 664 -32.99 22.14 -8.55
N GLY A 665 -33.42 21.68 -7.38
CA GLY A 665 -33.25 22.37 -6.11
C GLY A 665 -34.05 23.68 -6.02
N ASP A 666 -33.64 24.59 -5.14
CA ASP A 666 -34.21 25.95 -5.03
C ASP A 666 -33.57 26.89 -6.08
N SER A 667 -33.51 26.44 -7.34
CA SER A 667 -32.87 27.15 -8.45
C SER A 667 -33.84 27.54 -9.57
N THR A 668 -33.45 28.53 -10.38
CA THR A 668 -34.22 28.94 -11.56
C THR A 668 -34.10 27.98 -12.75
N ASN A 669 -33.38 26.85 -12.61
CA ASN A 669 -33.19 25.84 -13.65
C ASN A 669 -33.59 24.44 -13.14
N PRO A 670 -34.82 23.95 -13.43
CA PRO A 670 -35.29 22.68 -12.90
C PRO A 670 -34.53 21.45 -13.42
N ASP A 671 -33.78 21.57 -14.52
CA ASP A 671 -32.98 20.48 -15.08
C ASP A 671 -31.57 20.36 -14.46
N LEU A 672 -31.13 21.29 -13.58
CA LEU A 672 -29.74 21.43 -13.10
C LEU A 672 -29.10 20.17 -12.49
N PHE A 673 -29.89 19.32 -11.81
CA PHE A 673 -29.42 18.09 -11.16
C PHE A 673 -29.96 16.80 -11.78
N LYS A 674 -30.65 16.91 -12.91
CA LYS A 674 -31.44 15.84 -13.51
C LYS A 674 -30.59 14.70 -14.08
N GLU A 675 -29.40 15.04 -14.57
CA GLU A 675 -28.43 14.09 -15.14
C GLU A 675 -27.52 13.49 -14.06
N LEU A 676 -26.86 14.35 -13.26
CA LEU A 676 -25.77 13.92 -12.37
C LEU A 676 -26.17 13.82 -10.87
N GLY A 677 -27.15 14.61 -10.43
CA GLY A 677 -27.45 14.81 -9.01
C GLY A 677 -26.65 15.93 -8.35
N SER A 678 -27.11 16.41 -7.19
CA SER A 678 -26.50 17.53 -6.47
C SER A 678 -25.10 17.23 -5.92
N SER A 679 -24.74 15.95 -5.76
CA SER A 679 -23.38 15.55 -5.38
C SER A 679 -22.39 15.41 -6.56
N ARG A 680 -22.83 15.68 -7.80
CA ARG A 680 -22.01 15.52 -9.02
C ARG A 680 -22.12 16.63 -10.07
N THR A 681 -23.21 17.40 -10.11
CA THR A 681 -23.24 18.64 -10.92
C THR A 681 -22.22 19.64 -10.37
N PRO A 682 -21.16 20.03 -11.12
CA PRO A 682 -20.17 20.99 -10.62
C PRO A 682 -20.67 22.43 -10.79
N LEU A 683 -20.73 23.19 -9.68
CA LEU A 683 -21.30 24.54 -9.63
C LEU A 683 -20.22 25.64 -9.66
N ASP A 684 -20.46 26.73 -10.38
CA ASP A 684 -19.57 27.89 -10.38
C ASP A 684 -19.68 28.76 -9.11
N ALA A 685 -18.72 29.67 -8.92
CA ALA A 685 -18.65 30.51 -7.73
C ALA A 685 -19.87 31.44 -7.54
N ALA A 686 -20.58 31.83 -8.60
CA ALA A 686 -21.80 32.63 -8.49
C ALA A 686 -23.01 31.75 -8.10
N GLN A 687 -23.12 30.55 -8.67
CA GLN A 687 -24.11 29.54 -8.27
C GLN A 687 -23.95 29.15 -6.79
N VAL A 688 -22.70 28.97 -6.32
CA VAL A 688 -22.39 28.66 -4.92
C VAL A 688 -22.58 29.86 -3.99
N SER A 689 -22.39 31.09 -4.47
CA SER A 689 -22.66 32.31 -3.69
C SER A 689 -24.16 32.59 -3.51
N SER A 690 -25.01 32.07 -4.41
CA SER A 690 -26.47 32.21 -4.32
C SER A 690 -26.99 31.45 -3.10
N GLY A 691 -27.70 32.16 -2.21
CA GLY A 691 -28.18 31.64 -0.92
C GLY A 691 -27.09 31.17 0.05
N LEU A 692 -25.82 31.61 -0.09
CA LEU A 692 -24.73 31.20 0.80
C LEU A 692 -24.81 31.88 2.17
N ASN A 693 -24.97 31.09 3.23
CA ASN A 693 -24.98 31.57 4.61
C ASN A 693 -23.57 31.56 5.25
N ALA A 694 -22.86 30.44 5.13
CA ALA A 694 -21.52 30.28 5.71
C ALA A 694 -20.73 29.13 5.08
N LEU A 695 -19.40 29.21 5.19
CA LEU A 695 -18.45 28.15 4.88
C LEU A 695 -17.53 27.94 6.08
N PHE A 696 -17.34 26.68 6.48
CA PHE A 696 -16.38 26.29 7.51
C PHE A 696 -15.41 25.26 6.93
N VAL A 697 -14.13 25.60 6.84
CA VAL A 697 -13.11 24.58 6.61
C VAL A 697 -13.01 23.72 7.85
N VAL A 698 -12.94 22.41 7.65
CA VAL A 698 -12.71 21.43 8.71
C VAL A 698 -11.37 20.75 8.45
N GLU A 699 -10.52 20.77 9.47
CA GLU A 699 -9.14 20.29 9.45
C GLU A 699 -8.99 19.19 10.52
N LYS A 700 -8.10 18.22 10.27
CA LYS A 700 -7.67 17.26 11.30
C LYS A 700 -6.88 17.99 12.41
N ILE A 701 -6.93 17.45 13.64
CA ILE A 701 -6.10 17.86 14.79
C ILE A 701 -4.92 16.89 14.95
#